data_AF-A0A4U6XSP5-F1
#
_entry.id   AF-A0A4U6XSP5-F1
#
_cell.length_a   1.000
_cell.length_b   1.000
_cell.length_c   1.000
_cell.angle_alpha   90.00
_cell.angle_beta   90.00
_cell.angle_gamma   90.00
#
_symmetry.space_group_name_H-M   'P 1'
#
loop_
_entity.id
_entity.type
_entity.pdbx_description
1 polymer ?
#
loop_
_entity_poly.entity_id
_entity_poly.type
_entity_poly.pdbx_seq_one_letter_code
_entity_poly.pdbx_strand_id
1 'polypeptide(L)'
;MCLRERKLRLNTKLPSRIGLSTLVSTIKKSKSQKRKKVPLFPSKFCSSKLITRESSPPFFFFFFLSCTPRSCRITSLSRVCVLCTLLLACIFPQGFRELFGITLLPPGTNTHQLGHHHPGIFREMHLTQTLLSSALTVLSLAALANAHEPTTTGTAEGSAPTVVITPEPYKLQTPPLDTEWTSQVGTNPWPEHPRPQLRRANWLNLNGIWTFQAASGHKDVSHPPAGTTLDREVLVPSCIESGLSGIQELEVPHFWLARTFEVPKGWGNQSVLLHFEAVDYEATVFINGRKAAFHRGGYFRFTVDATQYLKPGNNTLLVFVFDPTDEEGYVVPIGKQSRTPSHIFYRSCSGIWQTVWLESAPKNHITQLDVAADHKGHGNSSNSSSRVRIAVVDKNGKTVGRGTGRSGTAFNFTVPSPSVWSPSTPNLYNITVRLGNDNVTSYTGFRTISTGVVNGVKRPLLNGEFIFMFGALDQGYWPDGLHTPPSVEAMTYDLKVLKKLGMNMVRKHIKIEPDLFYHACDQLGLLVIQDMPSLTANSARLPNAAQQAEFERQLKIMVEEHKSYTSIVTWTIYNEGWGQLRDAPYPEAKLVDVVRGIDPTRLVNANSGWFDHGFGDYSDNHHYANPQCGTPFYSLASSPYDGARIGFQGEFGGIGHNVSIEHLWNVQQAIDSINQTYEIDQTLEAYNYRGRVLLREFREQIELYACSGGVWTQTSDVEGEVNGLVTYDRRVLRPDLAQWQVDIQSLFDAARARSGPVNATM
;
A
#
# COMPACT_ATOMS: atom_id res chain seq x y z
N MET A 1 34.46 11.05 -51.45
CA MET A 1 35.57 11.92 -51.90
C MET A 1 36.70 11.86 -50.86
N CYS A 2 37.90 12.40 -51.13
CA CYS A 2 39.10 12.14 -50.32
C CYS A 2 38.99 12.59 -48.83
N LEU A 3 39.65 11.99 -47.82
CA LEU A 3 41.03 11.50 -47.62
C LEU A 3 42.11 12.61 -47.45
N ARG A 4 42.53 12.87 -46.20
CA ARG A 4 43.92 13.13 -45.69
C ARG A 4 43.85 13.69 -44.25
N GLU A 5 44.43 13.07 -43.22
CA GLU A 5 45.87 12.89 -42.88
C GLU A 5 46.58 14.10 -42.22
N ARG A 6 47.07 13.89 -40.98
CA ARG A 6 48.45 14.24 -40.56
C ARG A 6 49.01 13.11 -39.67
N LYS A 7 50.35 12.98 -39.62
CA LYS A 7 51.07 11.90 -38.92
C LYS A 7 52.21 12.43 -38.04
N LEU A 8 52.46 11.75 -36.91
CA LEU A 8 53.76 11.46 -36.28
C LEU A 8 53.54 10.09 -35.55
N ARG A 9 54.28 8.97 -35.71
CA ARG A 9 55.63 8.64 -36.25
C ARG A 9 56.78 9.26 -35.45
N LEU A 10 57.78 8.54 -34.93
CA LEU A 10 58.12 7.08 -34.84
C LEU A 10 58.51 6.77 -33.36
N ASN A 11 59.21 5.72 -32.86
CA ASN A 11 59.91 4.47 -33.23
C ASN A 11 60.19 3.75 -31.87
N THR A 12 60.52 2.47 -31.61
CA THR A 12 60.59 1.11 -32.22
C THR A 12 60.74 0.11 -31.01
N LYS A 13 60.93 -1.23 -31.05
CA LYS A 13 61.26 -2.27 -32.05
C LYS A 13 60.77 -3.65 -31.51
N LEU A 14 60.97 -4.73 -32.27
CA LEU A 14 60.88 -6.15 -31.84
C LEU A 14 62.16 -6.89 -32.29
N PRO A 15 62.52 -8.06 -31.71
CA PRO A 15 62.45 -9.31 -32.51
C PRO A 15 62.10 -10.59 -31.69
N SER A 16 62.27 -11.77 -32.29
CA SER A 16 61.44 -12.97 -32.06
C SER A 16 62.19 -14.31 -31.79
N ARG A 17 61.49 -15.24 -31.10
CA ARG A 17 61.49 -16.72 -31.25
C ARG A 17 62.72 -17.56 -30.80
N ILE A 18 62.48 -18.89 -30.79
CA ILE A 18 63.36 -20.05 -30.43
C ILE A 18 63.36 -20.34 -28.91
N GLY A 19 63.28 -21.58 -28.39
CA GLY A 19 63.28 -22.92 -29.01
C GLY A 19 62.73 -24.06 -28.11
N LEU A 20 62.94 -25.32 -28.52
CA LEU A 20 62.26 -26.57 -28.06
C LEU A 20 62.76 -27.22 -26.75
N SER A 21 61.98 -28.21 -26.27
CA SER A 21 62.36 -29.45 -25.52
C SER A 21 62.54 -29.40 -23.99
N THR A 22 62.47 -30.50 -23.21
CA THR A 22 61.70 -31.80 -23.20
C THR A 22 61.89 -32.45 -21.80
N LEU A 23 61.09 -33.47 -21.44
CA LEU A 23 61.10 -34.36 -20.25
C LEU A 23 60.18 -33.97 -19.07
N VAL A 24 59.71 -34.90 -18.22
CA VAL A 24 59.11 -36.25 -18.41
C VAL A 24 58.65 -36.76 -17.02
N SER A 25 57.44 -37.32 -16.95
CA SER A 25 56.88 -38.19 -15.90
C SER A 25 57.19 -37.98 -14.39
N THR A 26 56.15 -38.08 -13.57
CA THR A 26 55.98 -39.28 -12.72
C THR A 26 54.50 -39.53 -12.45
N ILE A 27 54.00 -40.69 -12.89
CA ILE A 27 52.77 -41.30 -12.37
C ILE A 27 53.19 -42.53 -11.58
N LYS A 28 52.76 -42.65 -10.32
CA LYS A 28 52.78 -43.93 -9.59
C LYS A 28 51.39 -44.28 -9.10
N LYS A 29 50.83 -45.33 -9.69
CA LYS A 29 49.60 -45.99 -9.21
C LYS A 29 49.89 -46.71 -7.90
N SER A 30 48.92 -46.74 -7.00
CA SER A 30 48.76 -47.83 -6.04
C SER A 30 47.28 -48.22 -5.97
N LYS A 31 46.96 -49.45 -6.39
CA LYS A 31 45.71 -50.12 -6.06
C LYS A 31 46.04 -51.23 -5.07
N SER A 32 45.29 -51.36 -4.00
CA SER A 32 45.11 -52.65 -3.34
C SER A 32 43.73 -52.73 -2.68
N GLN A 33 43.02 -53.81 -2.94
CA GLN A 33 41.76 -54.14 -2.27
C GLN A 33 42.05 -54.96 -1.02
N LYS A 34 41.15 -54.95 -0.04
CA LYS A 34 40.81 -56.18 0.69
C LYS A 34 39.38 -56.13 1.22
N ARG A 35 38.60 -57.15 0.85
CA ARG A 35 37.24 -57.42 1.39
C ARG A 35 37.36 -58.15 2.73
N LYS A 36 36.44 -57.86 3.66
CA LYS A 36 35.85 -58.74 4.71
C LYS A 36 35.05 -57.84 5.69
N LYS A 37 33.99 -58.28 6.37
CA LYS A 37 32.93 -59.28 6.08
C LYS A 37 31.84 -59.02 7.15
N VAL A 38 30.56 -59.03 6.80
CA VAL A 38 29.44 -58.88 7.77
C VAL A 38 29.22 -60.19 8.53
N PRO A 39 28.78 -60.12 9.81
CA PRO A 39 27.80 -61.05 10.37
C PRO A 39 26.49 -60.34 10.79
N LEU A 40 25.38 -61.07 10.82
CA LEU A 40 24.02 -60.55 11.05
C LEU A 40 23.47 -60.97 12.43
N PHE A 41 22.75 -60.05 13.10
CA PHE A 41 21.56 -60.30 13.95
C PHE A 41 21.78 -61.18 15.23
N PRO A 42 20.79 -61.38 16.15
CA PRO A 42 19.34 -61.09 16.05
C PRO A 42 18.67 -60.28 17.20
N SER A 43 17.36 -60.14 17.02
CA SER A 43 16.31 -59.51 17.84
C SER A 43 16.20 -60.01 19.30
N LYS A 44 15.50 -59.31 20.22
CA LYS A 44 14.03 -59.33 20.37
C LYS A 44 13.48 -58.30 21.41
N PHE A 45 12.18 -57.99 21.25
CA PHE A 45 11.16 -57.68 22.28
C PHE A 45 11.56 -56.97 23.60
N CYS A 46 10.81 -55.91 23.96
CA CYS A 46 9.68 -56.09 24.87
C CYS A 46 8.63 -54.95 24.78
N SER A 47 7.45 -55.17 25.35
CA SER A 47 6.38 -54.19 25.54
C SER A 47 5.61 -54.50 26.82
N SER A 48 5.47 -53.53 27.73
CA SER A 48 4.28 -53.40 28.59
C SER A 48 4.31 -52.16 29.50
N LYS A 49 3.20 -51.42 29.47
CA LYS A 49 2.44 -50.78 30.58
C LYS A 49 3.17 -50.26 31.86
N LEU A 50 2.83 -49.00 32.17
CA LEU A 50 2.40 -48.45 33.47
C LEU A 50 3.02 -49.00 34.77
N ILE A 51 3.59 -48.09 35.56
CA ILE A 51 3.24 -47.88 36.98
C ILE A 51 3.42 -46.39 37.32
N THR A 52 2.61 -45.87 38.25
CA THR A 52 2.61 -44.48 38.72
C THR A 52 3.54 -44.28 39.92
N ARG A 53 4.21 -43.12 40.03
CA ARG A 53 4.23 -42.34 41.29
C ARG A 53 4.80 -40.92 41.16
N GLU A 54 4.55 -40.12 42.18
CA GLU A 54 5.00 -38.73 42.31
C GLU A 54 6.51 -38.61 42.59
N SER A 55 7.15 -37.51 42.14
CA SER A 55 7.81 -36.51 43.01
C SER A 55 8.84 -35.63 42.26
N SER A 56 8.95 -34.38 42.70
CA SER A 56 9.92 -33.35 42.26
C SER A 56 10.26 -32.45 43.46
N PRO A 57 11.38 -31.70 43.48
CA PRO A 57 12.65 -31.85 42.75
C PRO A 57 13.83 -31.98 43.76
N PRO A 58 15.09 -31.74 43.34
CA PRO A 58 15.91 -30.82 44.15
C PRO A 58 16.77 -29.81 43.35
N PHE A 59 17.08 -28.67 43.97
CA PHE A 59 18.19 -27.78 43.63
C PHE A 59 19.49 -28.25 44.32
N PHE A 60 20.69 -27.95 43.78
CA PHE A 60 21.69 -27.01 44.37
C PHE A 60 23.09 -27.06 43.70
N PHE A 61 23.60 -25.87 43.34
CA PHE A 61 24.98 -25.34 43.33
C PHE A 61 26.26 -26.22 43.29
N PHE A 62 27.22 -25.74 42.48
CA PHE A 62 28.59 -25.34 42.89
C PHE A 62 28.85 -23.93 42.30
N PHE A 63 29.45 -22.90 42.94
CA PHE A 63 30.74 -22.73 43.68
C PHE A 63 32.00 -22.78 42.78
N PHE A 64 32.97 -21.83 42.85
CA PHE A 64 33.05 -20.49 43.48
C PHE A 64 34.32 -19.73 42.99
N LEU A 65 34.70 -18.66 43.72
CA LEU A 65 35.93 -17.82 43.67
C LEU A 65 36.00 -16.72 42.60
N SER A 66 36.22 -15.41 42.83
CA SER A 66 36.42 -14.49 44.00
C SER A 66 37.80 -13.82 44.10
N CYS A 67 37.83 -12.48 44.05
CA CYS A 67 38.81 -11.66 44.77
C CYS A 67 38.27 -10.22 45.00
N THR A 68 38.66 -9.57 46.09
CA THR A 68 38.16 -8.26 46.59
C THR A 68 39.30 -7.53 47.34
N PRO A 69 39.10 -6.40 48.04
CA PRO A 69 38.36 -5.16 47.74
C PRO A 69 39.28 -3.90 47.86
N ARG A 70 38.73 -2.69 47.66
CA ARG A 70 39.13 -1.48 48.43
C ARG A 70 38.02 -0.43 48.49
N SER A 71 38.17 0.56 49.38
CA SER A 71 37.04 1.29 49.98
C SER A 71 37.37 2.73 50.37
N CYS A 72 36.39 3.65 50.33
CA CYS A 72 36.33 4.81 51.24
C CYS A 72 34.89 5.34 51.41
N ARG A 73 34.65 6.25 52.38
CA ARG A 73 33.33 6.79 52.77
C ARG A 73 33.32 8.33 52.87
N ILE A 74 32.23 8.92 52.34
CA ILE A 74 31.29 9.89 52.98
C ILE A 74 31.84 10.93 53.98
N THR A 75 31.63 12.23 53.65
CA THR A 75 31.09 13.32 54.52
C THR A 75 30.79 14.57 53.65
N SER A 76 29.89 15.53 53.96
CA SER A 76 28.65 15.56 54.77
C SER A 76 27.93 16.93 54.66
N LEU A 77 26.64 17.02 55.08
CA LEU A 77 25.88 18.24 55.47
C LEU A 77 25.46 19.23 54.32
N SER A 78 24.28 19.89 54.32
CA SER A 78 23.16 20.03 55.30
C SER A 78 21.76 20.25 54.66
N ARG A 79 20.73 19.61 55.24
CA ARG A 79 19.35 20.08 55.64
C ARG A 79 18.63 21.16 54.80
N VAL A 80 17.30 21.11 54.59
CA VAL A 80 16.19 21.08 55.60
C VAL A 80 14.99 20.19 55.14
N CYS A 81 14.14 19.75 56.09
CA CYS A 81 12.92 18.96 55.85
C CYS A 81 11.71 19.50 56.65
N VAL A 82 10.49 19.08 56.29
CA VAL A 82 9.37 18.56 57.14
C VAL A 82 8.19 18.27 56.16
N LEU A 83 7.77 17.03 55.90
CA LEU A 83 6.93 16.08 56.69
C LEU A 83 5.46 16.52 56.87
N CYS A 84 4.45 15.64 56.82
CA CYS A 84 4.44 14.15 56.74
C CYS A 84 3.56 13.67 55.54
N THR A 85 2.98 12.47 55.38
CA THR A 85 2.66 11.35 56.31
C THR A 85 2.85 9.96 55.63
N LEU A 86 2.04 8.95 55.97
CA LEU A 86 2.16 7.51 55.62
C LEU A 86 0.81 7.00 55.03
N LEU A 87 0.75 6.04 54.08
CA LEU A 87 0.96 4.57 54.17
C LEU A 87 -0.06 3.87 55.13
N LEU A 88 -0.51 2.62 54.96
CA LEU A 88 0.13 1.42 54.37
C LEU A 88 -0.94 0.30 54.10
N ALA A 89 -0.71 -0.64 53.19
CA ALA A 89 -1.42 -1.95 53.15
C ALA A 89 -0.58 -3.05 52.47
N CYS A 90 -0.60 -4.29 52.99
CA CYS A 90 0.09 -5.45 52.42
C CYS A 90 -0.45 -6.81 52.92
N ILE A 91 -0.55 -7.78 51.99
CA ILE A 91 -0.41 -9.24 52.16
C ILE A 91 -1.56 -10.05 52.84
N PHE A 92 -1.79 -11.24 52.26
CA PHE A 92 -2.77 -12.33 52.57
C PHE A 92 -2.28 -13.26 53.73
N PRO A 93 -3.09 -14.17 54.37
CA PRO A 93 -3.66 -15.36 53.70
C PRO A 93 -4.94 -16.09 54.25
N GLN A 94 -5.57 -16.82 53.32
CA GLN A 94 -6.31 -18.12 53.35
C GLN A 94 -6.98 -18.72 54.62
N GLY A 95 -8.22 -19.22 54.42
CA GLY A 95 -8.77 -20.45 55.03
C GLY A 95 -10.16 -20.32 55.72
N PHE A 96 -11.09 -21.31 55.70
CA PHE A 96 -11.21 -22.55 54.91
C PHE A 96 -12.63 -23.17 55.05
N ARG A 97 -13.21 -23.74 53.97
CA ARG A 97 -14.44 -24.59 53.91
C ARG A 97 -15.81 -23.98 54.30
N GLU A 98 -16.96 -24.50 53.84
CA GLU A 98 -17.27 -25.57 52.84
C GLU A 98 -18.36 -25.07 51.83
N LEU A 99 -19.29 -25.79 51.18
CA LEU A 99 -19.87 -27.15 51.26
C LEU A 99 -20.24 -27.67 49.84
N PHE A 100 -21.25 -28.56 49.72
CA PHE A 100 -21.76 -29.16 48.46
C PHE A 100 -23.00 -28.39 47.91
N GLY A 101 -23.43 -28.52 46.65
CA GLY A 101 -23.01 -29.44 45.58
C GLY A 101 -23.55 -29.07 44.17
N ILE A 102 -23.46 -30.00 43.21
CA ILE A 102 -23.60 -29.78 41.74
C ILE A 102 -24.76 -30.63 41.16
N THR A 103 -25.18 -30.34 39.90
CA THR A 103 -26.08 -31.07 38.95
C THR A 103 -27.50 -30.49 38.77
N LEU A 104 -28.17 -30.51 37.60
CA LEU A 104 -27.83 -30.99 36.23
C LEU A 104 -28.65 -30.21 35.15
N LEU A 105 -28.41 -30.45 33.84
CA LEU A 105 -29.18 -29.91 32.68
C LEU A 105 -30.16 -30.97 32.10
N PRO A 106 -30.74 -30.82 30.87
CA PRO A 106 -32.15 -30.50 30.62
C PRO A 106 -32.96 -31.67 30.01
N PRO A 107 -34.21 -31.48 29.54
CA PRO A 107 -34.42 -31.23 28.09
C PRO A 107 -35.62 -30.31 27.76
N GLY A 108 -35.92 -30.11 26.47
CA GLY A 108 -37.12 -29.41 25.97
C GLY A 108 -37.55 -29.88 24.57
N THR A 109 -38.66 -29.34 24.02
CA THR A 109 -39.17 -29.66 22.65
C THR A 109 -40.23 -28.65 22.16
N ASN A 110 -40.30 -28.46 20.82
CA ASN A 110 -41.51 -28.09 20.03
C ASN A 110 -42.07 -26.64 20.19
N THR A 111 -42.73 -25.99 19.21
CA THR A 111 -43.12 -26.32 17.81
C THR A 111 -43.58 -25.08 17.00
N HIS A 112 -43.56 -25.15 15.66
CA HIS A 112 -44.36 -24.35 14.68
C HIS A 112 -44.22 -22.79 14.72
N GLN A 113 -44.76 -21.99 13.78
CA GLN A 113 -44.69 -21.98 12.29
C GLN A 113 -45.30 -20.62 11.80
N LEU A 114 -44.88 -20.12 10.62
CA LEU A 114 -45.58 -19.18 9.69
C LEU A 114 -46.56 -18.09 10.24
N GLY A 115 -46.34 -16.83 9.86
CA GLY A 115 -47.37 -15.78 9.90
C GLY A 115 -46.93 -14.40 9.38
N HIS A 116 -47.58 -13.90 8.32
CA HIS A 116 -47.45 -12.49 7.88
C HIS A 116 -48.36 -11.57 8.70
N HIS A 117 -47.92 -10.34 9.03
CA HIS A 117 -48.49 -9.09 8.48
C HIS A 117 -47.94 -7.81 9.14
N HIS A 118 -47.66 -6.81 8.31
CA HIS A 118 -47.67 -5.37 8.65
C HIS A 118 -49.07 -4.77 8.37
N PRO A 119 -49.40 -3.53 8.81
CA PRO A 119 -48.79 -2.70 9.87
C PRO A 119 -49.83 -2.17 10.89
N GLY A 120 -49.38 -1.46 11.94
CA GLY A 120 -50.30 -0.76 12.87
C GLY A 120 -49.63 0.41 13.60
N ILE A 121 -50.14 1.63 13.39
CA ILE A 121 -49.74 2.86 14.10
C ILE A 121 -50.61 3.00 15.34
N PHE A 122 -50.04 3.32 16.51
CA PHE A 122 -50.75 4.11 17.52
C PHE A 122 -49.81 4.95 18.40
N ARG A 123 -50.39 5.97 19.05
CA ARG A 123 -49.74 7.03 19.83
C ARG A 123 -49.58 6.68 21.32
N GLU A 124 -48.58 7.33 21.92
CA GLU A 124 -48.56 7.99 23.25
C GLU A 124 -49.53 7.53 24.35
N MET A 125 -48.96 7.25 25.54
CA MET A 125 -49.60 7.61 26.81
C MET A 125 -48.54 8.08 27.81
N HIS A 126 -48.78 9.20 28.49
CA HIS A 126 -47.94 9.71 29.57
C HIS A 126 -48.11 8.90 30.86
N LEU A 127 -47.08 8.91 31.72
CA LEU A 127 -47.28 8.99 33.16
C LEU A 127 -46.29 10.02 33.76
N THR A 128 -46.68 10.70 34.83
CA THR A 128 -45.93 11.81 35.43
C THR A 128 -45.79 11.64 36.95
N GLN A 129 -44.68 12.07 37.53
CA GLN A 129 -44.60 12.40 38.96
C GLN A 129 -43.46 13.39 39.30
N THR A 130 -43.88 14.66 39.44
CA THR A 130 -43.57 15.64 40.51
C THR A 130 -42.77 15.12 41.73
N LEU A 131 -41.92 15.88 42.45
CA LEU A 131 -41.84 17.31 42.87
C LEU A 131 -40.33 17.79 42.89
N LEU A 132 -39.85 19.01 43.25
CA LEU A 132 -40.37 20.30 43.75
C LEU A 132 -39.34 21.47 43.46
N SER A 133 -39.57 22.64 44.07
CA SER A 133 -38.72 23.86 44.33
C SER A 133 -37.18 23.80 44.19
N SER A 134 -36.50 24.92 43.85
CA SER A 134 -36.79 26.32 44.23
C SER A 134 -36.43 27.37 43.16
N ALA A 135 -36.75 28.65 43.40
CA ALA A 135 -36.57 29.75 42.45
C ALA A 135 -36.21 31.08 43.15
N LEU A 136 -35.53 32.00 42.45
CA LEU A 136 -35.71 33.43 42.66
C LEU A 136 -35.37 34.28 41.40
N THR A 137 -36.16 35.33 41.25
CA THR A 137 -36.15 36.51 40.36
C THR A 137 -34.80 37.26 40.23
N VAL A 138 -34.59 38.22 39.29
CA VAL A 138 -35.52 39.26 38.80
C VAL A 138 -35.12 39.89 37.43
N LEU A 139 -36.13 40.45 36.75
CA LEU A 139 -36.23 41.50 35.68
C LEU A 139 -34.97 42.10 34.99
N SER A 140 -35.03 42.84 33.86
CA SER A 140 -35.94 43.02 32.68
C SER A 140 -35.72 44.44 32.12
N LEU A 141 -35.83 44.65 30.80
CA LEU A 141 -36.44 45.87 30.22
C LEU A 141 -36.65 45.72 28.70
N ALA A 142 -37.65 46.43 28.16
CA ALA A 142 -38.01 46.38 26.75
C ALA A 142 -38.60 47.72 26.28
N ALA A 143 -38.49 47.95 24.96
CA ALA A 143 -39.25 48.90 24.14
C ALA A 143 -39.25 50.41 24.53
N LEU A 144 -38.83 51.23 23.57
CA LEU A 144 -39.51 52.47 23.23
C LEU A 144 -39.61 52.56 21.70
N ALA A 145 -40.81 52.84 21.19
CA ALA A 145 -41.08 53.05 19.78
C ALA A 145 -41.80 54.39 19.60
N ASN A 146 -41.47 55.11 18.53
CA ASN A 146 -42.12 56.36 18.15
C ASN A 146 -42.69 56.23 16.74
N ALA A 147 -43.87 56.81 16.51
CA ALA A 147 -44.61 56.65 15.27
C ALA A 147 -44.32 57.76 14.24
N HIS A 148 -44.24 57.38 12.97
CA HIS A 148 -44.45 58.25 11.83
C HIS A 148 -45.10 57.47 10.69
N GLU A 149 -46.02 58.11 9.96
CA GLU A 149 -46.73 57.50 8.85
C GLU A 149 -45.88 57.50 7.56
N PRO A 150 -45.96 56.46 6.71
CA PRO A 150 -45.24 56.42 5.44
C PRO A 150 -46.04 57.07 4.31
N THR A 151 -45.54 58.18 3.75
CA THR A 151 -45.99 58.70 2.45
C THR A 151 -45.48 57.79 1.32
N THR A 152 -46.28 57.61 0.27
CA THR A 152 -45.99 56.70 -0.84
C THR A 152 -44.91 57.20 -1.81
N THR A 153 -43.91 56.37 -2.11
CA THR A 153 -43.07 56.51 -3.32
C THR A 153 -42.47 55.18 -3.80
N GLY A 154 -42.19 55.11 -5.10
CA GLY A 154 -41.95 53.89 -5.87
C GLY A 154 -40.83 52.95 -5.41
N THR A 155 -41.08 51.66 -5.61
CA THR A 155 -40.07 50.59 -5.56
C THR A 155 -39.09 50.71 -6.73
N ALA A 156 -37.80 50.70 -6.42
CA ALA A 156 -36.74 50.41 -7.37
C ALA A 156 -35.90 49.27 -6.78
N GLU A 157 -35.91 48.11 -7.44
CA GLU A 157 -35.13 46.95 -7.01
C GLU A 157 -33.64 47.19 -7.30
N GLY A 158 -32.93 47.72 -6.30
CA GLY A 158 -31.48 47.77 -6.31
C GLY A 158 -30.92 46.35 -6.22
N SER A 159 -30.33 45.84 -7.30
CA SER A 159 -29.59 44.58 -7.30
C SER A 159 -28.50 44.62 -6.22
N ALA A 160 -28.52 43.69 -5.28
CA ALA A 160 -27.51 43.60 -4.24
C ALA A 160 -26.10 43.49 -4.87
N PRO A 161 -25.10 44.24 -4.37
CA PRO A 161 -23.78 44.25 -4.98
C PRO A 161 -23.14 42.86 -4.90
N THR A 162 -22.80 42.29 -6.05
CA THR A 162 -22.12 40.99 -6.14
C THR A 162 -20.75 41.13 -5.49
N VAL A 163 -20.57 40.53 -4.30
CA VAL A 163 -19.28 40.52 -3.60
C VAL A 163 -18.31 39.68 -4.41
N VAL A 164 -17.35 40.33 -5.06
CA VAL A 164 -16.27 39.66 -5.80
C VAL A 164 -15.26 39.14 -4.80
N ILE A 165 -15.45 37.89 -4.35
CA ILE A 165 -14.46 37.18 -3.53
C ILE A 165 -13.18 37.08 -4.35
N THR A 166 -12.08 37.59 -3.79
CA THR A 166 -10.72 37.34 -4.26
C THR A 166 -10.12 36.33 -3.28
N PRO A 167 -9.67 35.15 -3.73
CA PRO A 167 -9.20 34.10 -2.83
C PRO A 167 -7.88 34.50 -2.17
N GLU A 168 -7.58 33.94 -1.00
CA GLU A 168 -6.20 33.90 -0.48
C GLU A 168 -5.30 33.19 -1.51
N PRO A 169 -4.27 33.85 -2.08
CA PRO A 169 -3.50 33.27 -3.18
C PRO A 169 -2.57 32.14 -2.72
N TYR A 170 -2.35 31.16 -3.59
CA TYR A 170 -1.59 29.96 -3.25
C TYR A 170 -0.16 30.28 -2.82
N LYS A 171 0.25 29.68 -1.71
CA LYS A 171 1.61 29.74 -1.20
C LYS A 171 1.97 28.39 -0.60
N LEU A 172 2.99 27.74 -1.15
CA LEU A 172 3.63 26.55 -0.57
C LEU A 172 3.91 26.78 0.93
N GLN A 173 3.38 25.90 1.78
CA GLN A 173 3.58 25.96 3.23
C GLN A 173 4.84 25.19 3.63
N THR A 174 5.30 25.39 4.87
CA THR A 174 6.46 24.68 5.42
C THR A 174 6.02 23.40 6.12
N PRO A 175 6.20 22.20 5.52
CA PRO A 175 6.01 20.94 6.24
C PRO A 175 7.06 20.77 7.36
N PRO A 176 6.81 19.90 8.37
CA PRO A 176 7.79 19.59 9.42
C PRO A 176 9.11 18.97 8.92
N LEU A 177 9.12 18.47 7.68
CA LEU A 177 10.29 18.02 6.92
C LEU A 177 9.96 18.18 5.42
N ASP A 178 10.94 18.47 4.57
CA ASP A 178 10.76 18.67 3.12
C ASP A 178 11.51 17.60 2.29
N THR A 179 11.51 17.76 0.97
CA THR A 179 12.33 16.97 0.03
C THR A 179 13.01 17.91 -0.97
N GLU A 180 14.03 17.41 -1.67
CA GLU A 180 14.67 18.16 -2.77
C GLU A 180 13.67 18.56 -3.88
N TRP A 181 12.52 17.87 -3.99
CA TRP A 181 11.49 18.15 -4.99
C TRP A 181 10.40 19.12 -4.52
N THR A 182 10.27 19.42 -3.23
CA THR A 182 9.14 20.22 -2.68
C THR A 182 8.96 21.57 -3.37
N SER A 183 10.06 22.28 -3.62
CA SER A 183 10.05 23.58 -4.31
C SER A 183 9.91 23.47 -5.84
N GLN A 184 10.17 22.28 -6.41
CA GLN A 184 10.16 22.03 -7.85
C GLN A 184 8.75 21.72 -8.40
N VAL A 185 7.80 21.37 -7.53
CA VAL A 185 6.40 21.06 -7.88
C VAL A 185 5.70 22.24 -8.58
N GLY A 186 5.99 23.47 -8.14
CA GLY A 186 5.44 24.69 -8.72
C GLY A 186 3.90 24.74 -8.67
N THR A 187 3.28 25.17 -9.77
CA THR A 187 1.82 25.32 -9.90
C THR A 187 1.23 24.52 -11.09
N ASN A 188 2.04 23.65 -11.71
CA ASN A 188 1.62 22.73 -12.78
C ASN A 188 2.17 21.31 -12.48
N PRO A 189 1.69 20.66 -11.41
CA PRO A 189 2.18 19.35 -10.97
C PRO A 189 1.65 18.22 -11.85
N TRP A 190 2.40 17.12 -11.91
CA TRP A 190 2.06 15.90 -12.69
C TRP A 190 1.61 16.20 -14.14
N PRO A 191 2.51 16.75 -14.99
CA PRO A 191 2.21 17.07 -16.39
C PRO A 191 2.06 15.85 -17.32
N GLU A 192 2.41 14.64 -16.86
CA GLU A 192 2.27 13.39 -17.59
C GLU A 192 0.81 13.02 -17.85
N HIS A 193 0.57 12.17 -18.86
CA HIS A 193 -0.75 11.57 -19.06
C HIS A 193 -0.95 10.44 -18.03
N PRO A 194 -1.92 10.54 -17.11
CA PRO A 194 -1.93 9.74 -15.88
C PRO A 194 -2.14 8.24 -16.10
N ARG A 195 -2.87 7.83 -17.16
CA ARG A 195 -3.26 6.44 -17.42
C ARG A 195 -2.47 5.81 -18.59
N PRO A 196 -1.34 5.08 -18.37
CA PRO A 196 -0.53 4.52 -19.46
C PRO A 196 -1.18 3.31 -20.15
N GLN A 197 -2.07 2.60 -19.44
CA GLN A 197 -2.80 1.44 -19.97
C GLN A 197 -3.93 1.79 -20.95
N LEU A 198 -4.40 3.04 -20.95
CA LEU A 198 -5.43 3.52 -21.89
C LEU A 198 -5.26 5.03 -22.07
N ARG A 199 -4.54 5.43 -23.12
CA ARG A 199 -4.18 6.82 -23.42
C ARG A 199 -4.74 7.27 -24.77
N ARG A 200 -5.32 8.48 -24.82
CA ARG A 200 -5.65 9.18 -26.08
C ARG A 200 -4.67 10.34 -26.33
N ALA A 201 -4.71 10.87 -27.56
CA ALA A 201 -3.95 12.06 -27.93
C ALA A 201 -4.65 13.38 -27.53
N ASN A 202 -5.99 13.37 -27.53
CA ASN A 202 -6.81 14.54 -27.23
C ASN A 202 -7.22 14.53 -25.75
N TRP A 203 -6.39 15.16 -24.90
CA TRP A 203 -6.63 15.31 -23.47
C TRP A 203 -6.23 16.71 -22.99
N LEU A 204 -6.71 17.13 -21.82
CA LEU A 204 -6.35 18.38 -21.15
C LEU A 204 -6.17 18.10 -19.66
N ASN A 205 -4.97 18.35 -19.14
CA ASN A 205 -4.67 18.24 -17.71
C ASN A 205 -5.42 19.35 -16.92
N LEU A 206 -6.05 18.99 -15.80
CA LEU A 206 -6.76 19.90 -14.89
C LEU A 206 -6.08 20.03 -13.50
N ASN A 207 -4.80 19.68 -13.40
CA ASN A 207 -3.96 19.95 -12.23
C ASN A 207 -3.54 21.43 -12.12
N GLY A 208 -2.91 21.78 -11.00
CA GLY A 208 -2.48 23.13 -10.63
C GLY A 208 -3.43 23.77 -9.63
N ILE A 209 -3.52 25.11 -9.64
CA ILE A 209 -4.30 25.85 -8.63
C ILE A 209 -5.81 25.72 -8.84
N TRP A 210 -6.53 25.32 -7.80
CA TRP A 210 -7.97 25.36 -7.61
C TRP A 210 -8.28 26.34 -6.47
N THR A 211 -9.56 26.57 -6.15
CA THR A 211 -9.97 27.24 -4.91
C THR A 211 -10.63 26.26 -3.94
N PHE A 212 -10.57 26.57 -2.64
CA PHE A 212 -10.99 25.76 -1.50
C PHE A 212 -11.85 26.58 -0.52
N GLN A 213 -12.82 25.91 0.11
CA GLN A 213 -13.58 26.42 1.26
C GLN A 213 -14.06 25.23 2.11
N ALA A 214 -13.83 25.29 3.43
CA ALA A 214 -14.38 24.31 4.37
C ALA A 214 -15.93 24.37 4.40
N ALA A 215 -16.58 23.22 4.59
CA ALA A 215 -18.03 23.12 4.68
C ALA A 215 -18.51 22.89 6.11
N SER A 216 -19.72 23.34 6.44
CA SER A 216 -20.35 23.15 7.75
C SER A 216 -20.78 21.70 8.02
N GLY A 217 -20.73 20.84 7.00
CA GLY A 217 -20.99 19.40 7.09
C GLY A 217 -21.76 18.86 5.89
N HIS A 218 -22.09 17.56 5.91
CA HIS A 218 -22.69 16.84 4.78
C HIS A 218 -23.96 17.49 4.18
N LYS A 219 -24.73 18.28 4.95
CA LYS A 219 -25.94 18.96 4.45
C LYS A 219 -25.65 20.01 3.37
N ASP A 220 -24.45 20.56 3.35
CA ASP A 220 -24.05 21.62 2.42
C ASP A 220 -24.02 21.10 0.97
N VAL A 221 -23.85 19.79 0.75
CA VAL A 221 -23.93 19.17 -0.59
C VAL A 221 -25.28 19.40 -1.31
N SER A 222 -26.33 19.78 -0.58
CA SER A 222 -27.63 20.16 -1.14
C SER A 222 -27.74 21.64 -1.51
N HIS A 223 -26.79 22.46 -1.05
CA HIS A 223 -26.73 23.92 -1.17
C HIS A 223 -25.33 24.37 -1.63
N PRO A 224 -24.87 23.96 -2.82
CA PRO A 224 -23.54 24.29 -3.31
C PRO A 224 -23.30 25.81 -3.36
N PRO A 225 -22.09 26.30 -3.03
CA PRO A 225 -21.77 27.72 -2.98
C PRO A 225 -22.05 28.43 -4.31
N ALA A 226 -22.63 29.63 -4.22
CA ALA A 226 -23.07 30.42 -5.35
C ALA A 226 -21.88 31.14 -6.03
N GLY A 227 -21.14 30.43 -6.88
CA GLY A 227 -20.01 30.99 -7.61
C GLY A 227 -19.06 29.93 -8.17
N THR A 228 -17.82 30.33 -8.41
CA THR A 228 -16.72 29.45 -8.88
C THR A 228 -15.40 29.68 -8.14
N THR A 229 -15.39 30.66 -7.24
CA THR A 229 -14.21 31.18 -6.56
C THR A 229 -14.52 31.07 -5.07
N LEU A 230 -13.81 30.18 -4.40
CA LEU A 230 -13.92 29.95 -2.97
C LEU A 230 -12.89 30.80 -2.20
N ASP A 231 -12.81 30.67 -0.88
CA ASP A 231 -12.11 31.63 -0.02
C ASP A 231 -10.58 31.60 -0.14
N ARG A 232 -10.00 30.44 -0.48
CA ARG A 232 -8.55 30.20 -0.52
C ARG A 232 -8.15 29.50 -1.82
N GLU A 233 -6.91 29.65 -2.28
CA GLU A 233 -6.33 28.83 -3.36
C GLU A 233 -5.63 27.59 -2.81
N VAL A 234 -5.68 26.49 -3.56
CA VAL A 234 -5.11 25.18 -3.19
C VAL A 234 -4.50 24.48 -4.40
N LEU A 235 -3.41 23.73 -4.22
CA LEU A 235 -2.80 22.91 -5.26
C LEU A 235 -3.54 21.57 -5.42
N VAL A 236 -3.84 21.17 -6.66
CA VAL A 236 -4.40 19.86 -6.99
C VAL A 236 -3.53 19.18 -8.08
N PRO A 237 -3.13 17.90 -7.93
CA PRO A 237 -3.34 17.05 -6.76
C PRO A 237 -2.56 17.49 -5.52
N SER A 238 -3.19 17.35 -4.35
CA SER A 238 -2.53 17.29 -3.05
C SER A 238 -3.51 16.76 -1.98
N CYS A 239 -2.98 16.32 -0.84
CA CYS A 239 -3.74 16.17 0.40
C CYS A 239 -3.89 17.54 1.07
N ILE A 240 -5.06 17.93 1.57
CA ILE A 240 -5.22 19.28 2.20
C ILE A 240 -4.35 19.48 3.45
N GLU A 241 -3.99 18.40 4.12
CA GLU A 241 -3.13 18.34 5.32
C GLU A 241 -1.64 18.49 5.01
N SER A 242 -1.27 18.45 3.72
CA SER A 242 0.12 18.47 3.23
C SER A 242 0.64 19.90 3.03
N GLY A 243 1.97 20.06 3.06
CA GLY A 243 2.61 21.36 2.76
C GLY A 243 2.42 21.78 1.31
N LEU A 244 2.43 20.81 0.38
CA LEU A 244 2.22 21.03 -1.07
C LEU A 244 0.84 21.61 -1.40
N SER A 245 -0.18 21.38 -0.57
CA SER A 245 -1.53 21.95 -0.80
C SER A 245 -1.56 23.48 -0.83
N GLY A 246 -0.65 24.12 -0.11
CA GLY A 246 -0.66 25.56 0.15
C GLY A 246 -1.64 26.01 1.24
N ILE A 247 -2.47 25.11 1.78
CA ILE A 247 -3.40 25.40 2.89
C ILE A 247 -3.01 24.70 4.20
N GLN A 248 -2.46 23.48 4.11
CA GLN A 248 -1.95 22.66 5.23
C GLN A 248 -2.93 22.57 6.42
N GLU A 249 -4.22 22.39 6.10
CA GLU A 249 -5.32 22.46 7.07
C GLU A 249 -5.67 21.06 7.59
N LEU A 250 -5.87 20.92 8.89
CA LEU A 250 -6.14 19.64 9.56
C LEU A 250 -7.57 19.58 10.08
N GLU A 251 -8.12 18.37 10.26
CA GLU A 251 -9.45 18.13 10.82
C GLU A 251 -10.62 18.80 10.05
N VAL A 252 -10.51 18.92 8.73
CA VAL A 252 -11.59 19.42 7.86
C VAL A 252 -12.23 18.25 7.10
N PRO A 253 -13.15 17.47 7.71
CA PRO A 253 -13.74 16.29 7.07
C PRO A 253 -14.69 16.63 5.91
N HIS A 254 -15.17 17.87 5.78
CA HIS A 254 -16.08 18.29 4.72
C HIS A 254 -15.62 19.60 4.09
N PHE A 255 -15.50 19.65 2.76
CA PHE A 255 -15.04 20.85 2.06
C PHE A 255 -15.43 20.89 0.58
N TRP A 256 -15.28 22.06 -0.02
CA TRP A 256 -15.47 22.33 -1.43
C TRP A 256 -14.14 22.60 -2.13
N LEU A 257 -14.01 22.07 -3.35
CA LEU A 257 -12.94 22.38 -4.29
C LEU A 257 -13.54 22.88 -5.61
N ALA A 258 -13.10 24.04 -6.12
CA ALA A 258 -13.65 24.65 -7.33
C ALA A 258 -12.58 25.12 -8.32
N ARG A 259 -12.84 24.91 -9.62
CA ARG A 259 -11.99 25.37 -10.72
C ARG A 259 -12.83 25.73 -11.96
N THR A 260 -12.33 26.68 -12.74
CA THR A 260 -12.82 27.04 -14.08
C THR A 260 -11.97 26.40 -15.18
N PHE A 261 -12.56 26.07 -16.34
CA PHE A 261 -11.86 25.43 -17.45
C PHE A 261 -12.51 25.70 -18.81
N GLU A 262 -11.74 25.77 -19.89
CA GLU A 262 -12.26 25.77 -21.26
C GLU A 262 -12.06 24.40 -21.94
N VAL A 263 -13.06 23.96 -22.70
CA VAL A 263 -12.94 22.75 -23.53
C VAL A 263 -12.20 23.11 -24.83
N PRO A 264 -11.11 22.40 -25.21
CA PRO A 264 -10.36 22.71 -26.42
C PRO A 264 -11.21 22.68 -27.68
N LYS A 265 -11.22 23.79 -28.42
CA LYS A 265 -12.09 24.04 -29.60
C LYS A 265 -11.97 22.98 -30.72
N GLY A 266 -10.85 22.24 -30.76
CA GLY A 266 -10.63 21.15 -31.72
C GLY A 266 -11.38 19.85 -31.44
N TRP A 267 -12.09 19.71 -30.31
CA TRP A 267 -12.76 18.45 -29.93
C TRP A 267 -14.13 18.23 -30.59
N GLY A 268 -14.76 19.28 -31.15
CA GLY A 268 -15.99 19.16 -31.94
C GLY A 268 -17.15 18.47 -31.20
N ASN A 269 -17.93 17.66 -31.92
CA ASN A 269 -19.09 16.92 -31.39
C ASN A 269 -18.70 15.54 -30.79
N GLN A 270 -17.53 15.44 -30.16
CA GLN A 270 -17.12 14.25 -29.40
C GLN A 270 -17.72 14.26 -27.98
N SER A 271 -17.71 13.11 -27.30
CA SER A 271 -17.95 13.07 -25.86
C SER A 271 -16.73 13.67 -25.14
N VAL A 272 -16.99 14.49 -24.12
CA VAL A 272 -15.97 15.01 -23.20
C VAL A 272 -16.08 14.23 -21.90
N LEU A 273 -15.04 13.47 -21.60
CA LEU A 273 -14.94 12.69 -20.38
C LEU A 273 -14.13 13.50 -19.36
N LEU A 274 -14.65 13.67 -18.15
CA LEU A 274 -13.93 14.20 -16.99
C LEU A 274 -13.50 13.02 -16.12
N HIS A 275 -12.21 12.94 -15.83
CA HIS A 275 -11.60 11.88 -15.06
C HIS A 275 -10.96 12.43 -13.79
N PHE A 276 -11.11 11.68 -12.70
CA PHE A 276 -10.36 11.83 -11.46
C PHE A 276 -9.61 10.51 -11.23
N GLU A 277 -8.32 10.57 -10.93
CA GLU A 277 -7.49 9.39 -10.68
C GLU A 277 -7.73 8.84 -9.25
N ALA A 278 -7.86 9.73 -8.26
CA ALA A 278 -8.32 9.41 -6.90
C ALA A 278 -8.84 10.66 -6.18
N VAL A 279 -9.78 10.47 -5.24
CA VAL A 279 -10.27 11.51 -4.30
C VAL A 279 -10.64 10.81 -2.99
N ASP A 280 -9.98 11.14 -1.88
CA ASP A 280 -10.30 10.57 -0.55
C ASP A 280 -11.36 11.44 0.17
N TYR A 281 -12.50 10.92 0.66
CA TYR A 281 -13.02 9.55 0.52
C TYR A 281 -14.30 9.45 -0.32
N GLU A 282 -15.23 10.40 -0.16
CA GLU A 282 -16.43 10.58 -0.99
C GLU A 282 -16.35 11.88 -1.78
N ALA A 283 -16.80 11.85 -3.04
CA ALA A 283 -16.84 13.03 -3.90
C ALA A 283 -18.22 13.20 -4.55
N THR A 284 -18.87 14.36 -4.39
CA THR A 284 -19.99 14.78 -5.25
C THR A 284 -19.51 15.83 -6.24
N VAL A 285 -19.59 15.52 -7.53
CA VAL A 285 -19.13 16.40 -8.62
C VAL A 285 -20.30 17.18 -9.22
N PHE A 286 -20.12 18.49 -9.37
CA PHE A 286 -21.02 19.41 -10.05
C PHE A 286 -20.31 20.08 -11.23
N ILE A 287 -21.00 20.19 -12.37
CA ILE A 287 -20.50 20.88 -13.57
C ILE A 287 -21.52 21.95 -13.95
N ASN A 288 -21.10 23.21 -14.07
CA ASN A 288 -21.98 24.37 -14.30
C ASN A 288 -23.19 24.40 -13.34
N GLY A 289 -22.96 24.13 -12.05
CA GLY A 289 -23.98 24.12 -10.99
C GLY A 289 -24.92 22.90 -10.97
N ARG A 290 -24.78 21.96 -11.91
CA ARG A 290 -25.60 20.74 -11.97
C ARG A 290 -24.82 19.54 -11.42
N LYS A 291 -25.40 18.79 -10.48
CA LYS A 291 -24.81 17.52 -9.99
C LYS A 291 -24.64 16.54 -11.17
N ALA A 292 -23.42 16.07 -11.34
CA ALA A 292 -22.99 15.23 -12.46
C ALA A 292 -22.60 13.81 -12.03
N ALA A 293 -22.00 13.65 -10.84
CA ALA A 293 -21.62 12.34 -10.31
C ALA A 293 -21.60 12.29 -8.77
N PHE A 294 -21.51 11.07 -8.25
CA PHE A 294 -21.08 10.74 -6.89
C PHE A 294 -20.08 9.58 -6.97
N HIS A 295 -19.01 9.63 -6.16
CA HIS A 295 -18.00 8.60 -6.01
C HIS A 295 -17.71 8.32 -4.54
N ARG A 296 -17.23 7.10 -4.26
CA ARG A 296 -16.78 6.65 -2.94
C ARG A 296 -15.57 5.71 -3.12
N GLY A 297 -14.53 5.92 -2.34
CA GLY A 297 -13.33 5.10 -2.29
C GLY A 297 -12.08 5.89 -2.67
N GLY A 298 -11.22 6.14 -1.69
CA GLY A 298 -10.09 7.08 -1.77
C GLY A 298 -8.96 6.76 -2.73
N TYR A 299 -8.96 5.57 -3.31
CA TYR A 299 -7.84 5.01 -4.06
C TYR A 299 -8.18 4.64 -5.51
N PHE A 300 -9.36 5.05 -5.99
CA PHE A 300 -9.94 4.54 -7.25
C PHE A 300 -10.38 5.64 -8.19
N ARG A 301 -10.04 5.46 -9.47
CA ARG A 301 -10.36 6.40 -10.53
C ARG A 301 -11.83 6.31 -10.92
N PHE A 302 -12.42 7.44 -11.27
CA PHE A 302 -13.78 7.49 -11.80
C PHE A 302 -13.91 8.47 -12.97
N THR A 303 -14.95 8.28 -13.77
CA THR A 303 -15.16 9.01 -15.03
C THR A 303 -16.59 9.51 -15.12
N VAL A 304 -16.75 10.76 -15.55
CA VAL A 304 -18.03 11.45 -15.74
C VAL A 304 -18.14 11.87 -17.21
N ASP A 305 -19.20 11.48 -17.92
CA ASP A 305 -19.49 12.07 -19.23
C ASP A 305 -20.01 13.51 -19.01
N ALA A 306 -19.11 14.48 -19.15
CA ALA A 306 -19.38 15.89 -18.93
C ALA A 306 -20.21 16.51 -20.07
N THR A 307 -20.34 15.84 -21.23
CA THR A 307 -20.86 16.43 -22.49
C THR A 307 -22.19 17.16 -22.33
N GLN A 308 -23.13 16.60 -21.56
CA GLN A 308 -24.47 17.17 -21.36
C GLN A 308 -24.52 18.32 -20.33
N TYR A 309 -23.42 18.61 -19.64
CA TYR A 309 -23.29 19.64 -18.61
C TYR A 309 -22.49 20.86 -19.08
N LEU A 310 -21.76 20.74 -20.19
CA LEU A 310 -20.86 21.76 -20.71
C LEU A 310 -21.59 22.86 -21.49
N LYS A 311 -20.98 24.04 -21.52
CA LYS A 311 -21.38 25.21 -22.32
C LYS A 311 -20.16 25.73 -23.12
N PRO A 312 -20.35 26.51 -24.21
CA PRO A 312 -19.23 27.08 -24.96
C PRO A 312 -18.37 28.02 -24.10
N GLY A 313 -17.05 27.98 -24.30
CA GLY A 313 -16.08 28.78 -23.55
C GLY A 313 -15.82 28.24 -22.14
N ASN A 314 -15.79 29.14 -21.15
CA ASN A 314 -15.48 28.81 -19.76
C ASN A 314 -16.60 28.02 -19.07
N ASN A 315 -16.23 26.91 -18.44
CA ASN A 315 -17.06 25.98 -17.69
C ASN A 315 -16.62 25.95 -16.21
N THR A 316 -17.54 25.54 -15.33
CA THR A 316 -17.27 25.48 -13.89
C THR A 316 -17.28 24.04 -13.42
N LEU A 317 -16.28 23.67 -12.61
CA LEU A 317 -16.17 22.41 -11.89
C LEU A 317 -16.16 22.71 -10.39
N LEU A 318 -17.03 22.03 -9.65
CA LEU A 318 -17.14 22.13 -8.19
C LEU A 318 -17.28 20.71 -7.64
N VAL A 319 -16.48 20.37 -6.62
CA VAL A 319 -16.46 19.07 -5.98
C VAL A 319 -16.69 19.26 -4.49
N PHE A 320 -17.72 18.61 -3.95
CA PHE A 320 -17.86 18.42 -2.51
C PHE A 320 -17.10 17.16 -2.12
N VAL A 321 -16.20 17.28 -1.13
CA VAL A 321 -15.48 16.15 -0.55
C VAL A 321 -16.02 15.87 0.85
N PHE A 322 -16.16 14.60 1.19
CA PHE A 322 -16.29 14.13 2.58
C PHE A 322 -15.24 13.04 2.85
N ASP A 323 -14.42 13.23 3.87
CA ASP A 323 -13.48 12.24 4.38
C ASP A 323 -13.72 12.02 5.89
N PRO A 324 -14.11 10.81 6.33
CA PRO A 324 -14.21 10.49 7.76
C PRO A 324 -12.85 10.13 8.38
N THR A 325 -11.90 9.67 7.56
CA THR A 325 -10.68 8.95 7.97
C THR A 325 -11.00 7.88 9.02
N ASP A 326 -10.60 8.09 10.27
CA ASP A 326 -10.80 7.21 11.42
C ASP A 326 -11.90 7.70 12.39
N GLU A 327 -12.77 8.64 11.99
CA GLU A 327 -13.92 9.12 12.77
C GLU A 327 -14.83 7.98 13.27
N GLU A 328 -15.38 8.12 14.47
CA GLU A 328 -16.19 7.08 15.12
C GLU A 328 -17.44 6.70 14.30
N GLY A 329 -17.80 5.42 14.30
CA GLY A 329 -18.88 4.86 13.48
C GLY A 329 -18.47 4.52 12.04
N TYR A 330 -17.44 5.16 11.49
CA TYR A 330 -16.88 4.80 10.19
C TYR A 330 -15.87 3.66 10.30
N VAL A 331 -15.90 2.76 9.31
CA VAL A 331 -14.89 1.73 9.06
C VAL A 331 -14.76 1.64 7.54
N VAL A 332 -13.76 2.33 7.00
CA VAL A 332 -13.47 2.41 5.56
C VAL A 332 -12.02 2.00 5.30
N PRO A 333 -11.61 1.70 4.06
CA PRO A 333 -10.22 1.41 3.73
C PRO A 333 -9.34 2.65 3.91
N ILE A 334 -8.62 2.74 5.04
CA ILE A 334 -7.78 3.88 5.42
C ILE A 334 -6.28 3.60 5.32
N GLY A 335 -5.87 2.33 5.24
CA GLY A 335 -4.45 1.96 5.33
C GLY A 335 -3.89 2.29 6.72
N LYS A 336 -2.92 3.22 6.77
CA LYS A 336 -2.29 3.74 8.00
C LYS A 336 -2.69 5.18 8.35
N GLN A 337 -3.64 5.78 7.63
CA GLN A 337 -4.13 7.14 7.90
C GLN A 337 -4.80 7.26 9.28
N SER A 338 -4.52 8.33 10.01
CA SER A 338 -5.20 8.70 11.26
C SER A 338 -5.25 10.21 11.45
N ARG A 339 -6.34 10.70 12.06
CA ARG A 339 -6.45 12.07 12.57
C ARG A 339 -5.61 12.30 13.83
N THR A 340 -5.17 11.25 14.50
CA THR A 340 -4.24 11.28 15.65
C THR A 340 -3.01 10.39 15.39
N PRO A 341 -2.03 10.85 14.57
CA PRO A 341 -0.85 10.07 14.21
C PRO A 341 -0.05 9.60 15.43
N SER A 342 0.43 8.35 15.38
CA SER A 342 1.20 7.72 16.44
C SER A 342 2.02 6.54 15.90
N HIS A 343 3.36 6.64 16.02
CA HIS A 343 4.34 5.65 15.55
C HIS A 343 4.09 5.16 14.10
N ILE A 344 3.46 3.99 13.93
CA ILE A 344 3.13 3.40 12.62
C ILE A 344 1.87 3.96 11.94
N PHE A 345 1.09 4.79 12.63
CA PHE A 345 -0.09 5.48 12.08
C PHE A 345 0.27 6.94 11.76
N TYR A 346 -0.01 7.36 10.54
CA TYR A 346 0.48 8.62 9.97
C TYR A 346 -0.67 9.60 9.70
N ARG A 347 -0.35 10.84 9.32
CA ARG A 347 -1.32 11.87 8.99
C ARG A 347 -2.28 11.44 7.87
N SER A 348 -3.53 11.88 8.00
CA SER A 348 -4.58 11.75 6.99
C SER A 348 -4.23 12.52 5.70
N CYS A 349 -4.88 12.13 4.62
CA CYS A 349 -4.80 12.74 3.30
C CYS A 349 -6.19 12.84 2.69
N SER A 350 -6.88 13.94 2.97
CA SER A 350 -8.23 14.20 2.45
C SER A 350 -8.16 14.96 1.11
N GLY A 351 -9.08 14.64 0.19
CA GLY A 351 -9.29 15.41 -1.04
C GLY A 351 -8.71 14.81 -2.32
N ILE A 352 -8.54 15.66 -3.34
CA ILE A 352 -8.10 15.26 -4.68
C ILE A 352 -6.58 15.13 -4.68
N TRP A 353 -6.07 13.95 -4.28
CA TRP A 353 -4.65 13.68 -4.12
C TRP A 353 -3.98 13.00 -5.33
N GLN A 354 -4.73 12.74 -6.41
CA GLN A 354 -4.18 12.30 -7.71
C GLN A 354 -4.83 13.06 -8.89
N THR A 355 -4.36 12.79 -10.12
CA THR A 355 -4.59 13.63 -11.32
C THR A 355 -6.06 13.86 -11.66
N VAL A 356 -6.40 15.08 -12.12
CA VAL A 356 -7.67 15.39 -12.77
C VAL A 356 -7.43 15.74 -14.23
N TRP A 357 -8.19 15.19 -15.17
CA TRP A 357 -8.06 15.54 -16.59
C TRP A 357 -9.38 15.44 -17.36
N LEU A 358 -9.44 16.13 -18.49
CA LEU A 358 -10.44 15.92 -19.53
C LEU A 358 -9.87 15.08 -20.66
N GLU A 359 -10.70 14.25 -21.28
CA GLU A 359 -10.35 13.44 -22.45
C GLU A 359 -11.45 13.50 -23.51
N SER A 360 -11.07 13.58 -24.78
CA SER A 360 -12.02 13.62 -25.91
C SER A 360 -12.15 12.25 -26.57
N ALA A 361 -13.36 11.69 -26.53
CA ALA A 361 -13.66 10.35 -26.99
C ALA A 361 -14.86 10.36 -27.97
N PRO A 362 -14.86 9.55 -29.04
CA PRO A 362 -16.07 9.37 -29.86
C PRO A 362 -17.23 8.82 -29.02
N LYS A 363 -18.49 9.04 -29.44
CA LYS A 363 -19.67 8.55 -28.68
C LYS A 363 -19.62 7.04 -28.36
N ASN A 364 -19.07 6.26 -29.28
CA ASN A 364 -18.70 4.86 -29.05
C ASN A 364 -17.17 4.79 -28.87
N HIS A 365 -16.71 4.52 -27.65
CA HIS A 365 -15.30 4.55 -27.27
C HIS A 365 -14.93 3.41 -26.31
N ILE A 366 -13.63 3.14 -26.22
CA ILE A 366 -13.04 2.15 -25.31
C ILE A 366 -13.02 2.73 -23.89
N THR A 367 -13.67 2.07 -22.94
CA THR A 367 -13.72 2.52 -21.52
C THR A 367 -12.59 1.90 -20.69
N GLN A 368 -12.25 0.66 -21.00
CA GLN A 368 -11.26 -0.17 -20.32
C GLN A 368 -10.62 -1.15 -21.31
N LEU A 369 -9.36 -1.49 -21.07
CA LEU A 369 -8.59 -2.45 -21.85
C LEU A 369 -7.86 -3.41 -20.89
N ASP A 370 -8.27 -4.67 -20.94
CA ASP A 370 -7.63 -5.77 -20.24
C ASP A 370 -6.66 -6.47 -21.19
N VAL A 371 -5.39 -6.61 -20.80
CA VAL A 371 -4.39 -7.32 -21.60
C VAL A 371 -3.74 -8.40 -20.73
N ALA A 372 -3.93 -9.66 -21.12
CA ALA A 372 -3.32 -10.80 -20.46
C ALA A 372 -2.15 -11.34 -21.28
N ALA A 373 -1.09 -11.77 -20.59
CA ALA A 373 0.14 -12.24 -21.20
C ALA A 373 -0.01 -13.56 -21.98
N ASP A 374 -1.10 -14.30 -21.81
CA ASP A 374 -1.39 -15.56 -22.52
C ASP A 374 -2.01 -15.34 -23.92
N HIS A 375 -1.60 -14.25 -24.59
CA HIS A 375 -2.06 -13.83 -25.91
C HIS A 375 -3.56 -13.45 -26.00
N LYS A 376 -4.20 -13.09 -24.88
CA LYS A 376 -5.60 -12.63 -24.82
C LYS A 376 -5.68 -11.12 -24.57
N GLY A 377 -6.56 -10.46 -25.31
CA GLY A 377 -6.96 -9.07 -25.08
C GLY A 377 -8.47 -8.97 -24.96
N HIS A 378 -8.96 -8.11 -24.06
CA HIS A 378 -10.38 -7.87 -23.86
C HIS A 378 -10.60 -6.36 -23.74
N GLY A 379 -11.43 -5.81 -24.63
CA GLY A 379 -11.73 -4.38 -24.65
C GLY A 379 -13.20 -4.11 -24.32
N ASN A 380 -13.46 -3.30 -23.31
CA ASN A 380 -14.80 -2.83 -22.97
C ASN A 380 -15.08 -1.48 -23.66
N SER A 381 -16.35 -1.19 -23.95
CA SER A 381 -16.73 0.04 -24.64
C SER A 381 -18.13 0.52 -24.29
N SER A 382 -18.39 1.81 -24.53
CA SER A 382 -19.69 2.45 -24.27
C SER A 382 -20.87 1.90 -25.10
N ASN A 383 -20.61 1.18 -26.20
CA ASN A 383 -21.62 0.41 -26.93
C ASN A 383 -21.12 -1.00 -27.29
N SER A 384 -21.91 -2.04 -27.02
CA SER A 384 -21.47 -3.44 -27.00
C SER A 384 -21.28 -4.06 -28.39
N SER A 385 -20.54 -5.18 -28.47
CA SER A 385 -20.33 -5.97 -29.69
C SER A 385 -19.61 -5.23 -30.84
N SER A 386 -19.03 -4.04 -30.58
CA SER A 386 -18.33 -3.21 -31.56
C SER A 386 -17.01 -3.86 -32.01
N ARG A 387 -16.66 -3.82 -33.30
CA ARG A 387 -15.41 -4.44 -33.79
C ARG A 387 -14.17 -3.70 -33.26
N VAL A 388 -13.39 -4.39 -32.43
CA VAL A 388 -12.09 -3.94 -31.90
C VAL A 388 -10.95 -4.49 -32.75
N ARG A 389 -9.90 -3.69 -32.95
CA ARG A 389 -8.64 -4.10 -33.59
C ARG A 389 -7.46 -3.79 -32.68
N ILE A 390 -6.54 -4.74 -32.51
CA ILE A 390 -5.30 -4.58 -31.76
C ILE A 390 -4.10 -4.70 -32.72
N ALA A 391 -3.10 -3.84 -32.53
CA ALA A 391 -1.76 -4.02 -33.08
C ALA A 391 -0.73 -3.93 -31.95
N VAL A 392 0.19 -4.91 -31.91
CA VAL A 392 1.30 -4.98 -30.96
C VAL A 392 2.58 -4.61 -31.68
N VAL A 393 3.38 -3.74 -31.06
CA VAL A 393 4.53 -3.06 -31.65
C VAL A 393 5.74 -3.24 -30.74
N ASP A 394 6.87 -3.65 -31.30
CA ASP A 394 8.12 -3.81 -30.54
C ASP A 394 8.79 -2.46 -30.22
N LYS A 395 9.87 -2.50 -29.43
CA LYS A 395 10.70 -1.34 -29.09
C LYS A 395 11.37 -0.64 -30.29
N ASN A 396 11.32 -1.24 -31.49
CA ASN A 396 11.86 -0.67 -32.72
C ASN A 396 10.76 -0.03 -33.59
N GLY A 397 9.51 0.02 -33.12
CA GLY A 397 8.36 0.53 -33.88
C GLY A 397 7.78 -0.46 -34.89
N LYS A 398 8.25 -1.72 -34.94
CA LYS A 398 7.77 -2.74 -35.87
C LYS A 398 6.52 -3.41 -35.31
N THR A 399 5.44 -3.51 -36.11
CA THR A 399 4.29 -4.34 -35.73
C THR A 399 4.70 -5.82 -35.72
N VAL A 400 4.58 -6.47 -34.56
CA VAL A 400 4.94 -7.89 -34.33
C VAL A 400 3.73 -8.79 -34.07
N GLY A 401 2.56 -8.23 -33.76
CA GLY A 401 1.31 -8.98 -33.62
C GLY A 401 0.08 -8.15 -33.98
N ARG A 402 -1.01 -8.82 -34.34
CA ARG A 402 -2.31 -8.18 -34.59
C ARG A 402 -3.45 -9.08 -34.10
N GLY A 403 -4.55 -8.45 -33.67
CA GLY A 403 -5.78 -9.11 -33.26
C GLY A 403 -7.01 -8.36 -33.76
N THR A 404 -8.15 -9.04 -33.82
CA THR A 404 -9.46 -8.42 -34.10
C THR A 404 -10.53 -9.24 -33.39
N GLY A 405 -11.45 -8.55 -32.71
CA GLY A 405 -12.55 -9.16 -31.97
C GLY A 405 -13.72 -8.21 -31.83
N ARG A 406 -14.53 -8.40 -30.79
CA ARG A 406 -15.66 -7.54 -30.43
C ARG A 406 -15.52 -7.03 -29.01
N SER A 407 -16.09 -5.86 -28.73
CA SER A 407 -16.07 -5.29 -27.39
C SER A 407 -17.04 -5.99 -26.43
N GLY A 408 -16.64 -6.09 -25.17
CA GLY A 408 -17.32 -6.91 -24.14
C GLY A 408 -17.12 -8.42 -24.32
N THR A 409 -16.13 -8.83 -25.14
CA THR A 409 -15.73 -10.24 -25.30
C THR A 409 -14.21 -10.34 -25.42
N ALA A 410 -13.59 -11.28 -24.71
CA ALA A 410 -12.17 -11.57 -24.87
C ALA A 410 -11.87 -12.16 -26.27
N PHE A 411 -10.73 -11.80 -26.84
CA PHE A 411 -10.24 -12.31 -28.12
C PHE A 411 -8.71 -12.42 -28.16
N ASN A 412 -8.19 -13.32 -28.98
CA ASN A 412 -6.77 -13.61 -29.00
C ASN A 412 -6.01 -12.70 -30.00
N PHE A 413 -4.76 -12.40 -29.69
CA PHE A 413 -3.80 -11.77 -30.62
C PHE A 413 -2.43 -12.45 -30.49
N THR A 414 -1.89 -12.96 -31.60
CA THR A 414 -0.62 -13.68 -31.56
C THR A 414 0.56 -12.75 -31.80
N VAL A 415 1.58 -12.85 -30.95
CA VAL A 415 2.95 -12.39 -31.22
C VAL A 415 3.81 -13.67 -31.27
N PRO A 416 4.41 -14.04 -32.42
CA PRO A 416 5.30 -15.20 -32.49
C PRO A 416 6.57 -14.97 -31.67
N SER A 417 6.91 -15.93 -30.79
CA SER A 417 8.15 -15.94 -29.99
C SER A 417 8.50 -14.59 -29.33
N PRO A 418 7.63 -14.05 -28.45
CA PRO A 418 7.91 -12.79 -27.77
C PRO A 418 9.12 -12.91 -26.84
N SER A 419 9.87 -11.82 -26.70
CA SER A 419 10.84 -11.69 -25.61
C SER A 419 10.06 -11.50 -24.31
N VAL A 420 10.12 -12.49 -23.41
CA VAL A 420 9.36 -12.45 -22.16
C VAL A 420 9.83 -11.33 -21.24
N TRP A 421 8.91 -10.84 -20.41
CA TRP A 421 9.22 -9.90 -19.33
C TRP A 421 9.73 -10.66 -18.10
N SER A 422 10.77 -10.12 -17.48
CA SER A 422 11.26 -10.56 -16.17
C SER A 422 11.95 -9.40 -15.43
N PRO A 423 12.26 -9.53 -14.14
CA PRO A 423 12.99 -8.49 -13.38
C PRO A 423 14.38 -8.13 -13.92
N SER A 424 15.05 -9.04 -14.64
CA SER A 424 16.35 -8.77 -15.29
C SER A 424 16.20 -8.41 -16.77
N THR A 425 15.04 -8.67 -17.37
CA THR A 425 14.72 -8.41 -18.78
C THR A 425 13.29 -7.86 -18.94
N PRO A 426 13.02 -6.59 -18.54
CA PRO A 426 11.69 -6.00 -18.59
C PRO A 426 11.27 -5.65 -20.04
N ASN A 427 11.02 -6.66 -20.85
CA ASN A 427 10.60 -6.51 -22.25
C ASN A 427 9.12 -6.11 -22.31
N LEU A 428 8.87 -4.85 -22.66
CA LEU A 428 7.54 -4.29 -22.91
C LEU A 428 7.30 -4.08 -24.41
N TYR A 429 6.03 -4.22 -24.80
CA TYR A 429 5.53 -4.03 -26.15
C TYR A 429 4.42 -2.97 -26.15
N ASN A 430 4.52 -2.01 -27.07
CA ASN A 430 3.50 -0.98 -27.24
C ASN A 430 2.26 -1.57 -27.92
N ILE A 431 1.08 -1.13 -27.52
CA ILE A 431 -0.21 -1.54 -28.06
C ILE A 431 -0.92 -0.33 -28.66
N THR A 432 -1.55 -0.52 -29.82
CA THR A 432 -2.57 0.41 -30.35
C THR A 432 -3.89 -0.35 -30.49
N VAL A 433 -4.95 0.17 -29.88
CA VAL A 433 -6.30 -0.40 -29.96
C VAL A 433 -7.23 0.57 -30.67
N ARG A 434 -8.03 0.06 -31.62
CA ARG A 434 -8.98 0.85 -32.41
C ARG A 434 -10.39 0.29 -32.33
N LEU A 435 -11.37 1.18 -32.11
CA LEU A 435 -12.79 0.86 -32.07
C LEU A 435 -13.54 1.96 -32.85
N GLY A 436 -13.95 1.64 -34.09
CA GLY A 436 -14.53 2.65 -34.98
C GLY A 436 -13.55 3.79 -35.25
N ASN A 437 -13.88 4.99 -34.76
CA ASN A 437 -13.04 6.19 -34.84
C ASN A 437 -12.15 6.39 -33.59
N ASP A 438 -12.36 5.61 -32.52
CA ASP A 438 -11.55 5.69 -31.30
C ASP A 438 -10.21 4.95 -31.49
N ASN A 439 -9.14 5.52 -30.95
CA ASN A 439 -7.77 5.03 -31.09
C ASN A 439 -6.99 5.35 -29.81
N VAL A 440 -6.77 4.33 -28.97
CA VAL A 440 -5.99 4.43 -27.73
C VAL A 440 -4.62 3.76 -27.89
N THR A 441 -3.63 4.29 -27.18
CA THR A 441 -2.35 3.62 -26.93
C THR A 441 -2.32 2.99 -25.54
N SER A 442 -1.57 1.90 -25.42
CA SER A 442 -1.41 1.06 -24.24
C SER A 442 -0.08 0.28 -24.36
N TYR A 443 0.22 -0.64 -23.45
CA TYR A 443 1.41 -1.50 -23.51
C TYR A 443 1.20 -2.81 -22.73
N THR A 444 2.08 -3.80 -22.91
CA THR A 444 2.08 -5.04 -22.13
C THR A 444 3.46 -5.70 -22.10
N GLY A 445 3.76 -6.51 -21.08
CA GLY A 445 4.89 -7.45 -21.08
C GLY A 445 4.41 -8.91 -21.05
N PHE A 446 5.04 -9.77 -21.85
CA PHE A 446 4.67 -11.19 -21.92
C PHE A 446 5.31 -11.97 -20.76
N ARG A 447 4.55 -12.26 -19.69
CA ARG A 447 4.99 -13.12 -18.59
C ARG A 447 3.86 -13.93 -17.95
N THR A 448 4.11 -15.18 -17.58
CA THR A 448 3.20 -15.97 -16.73
C THR A 448 3.68 -15.94 -15.28
N ILE A 449 2.75 -15.91 -14.32
CA ILE A 449 3.02 -16.22 -12.91
C ILE A 449 2.08 -17.37 -12.51
N SER A 450 2.57 -18.32 -11.71
CA SER A 450 1.82 -19.49 -11.26
C SER A 450 2.43 -20.09 -10.00
N THR A 451 1.88 -21.20 -9.49
CA THR A 451 2.53 -22.01 -8.45
C THR A 451 2.92 -23.37 -9.01
N GLY A 452 4.03 -23.93 -8.51
CA GLY A 452 4.46 -25.28 -8.84
C GLY A 452 5.23 -25.93 -7.69
N VAL A 453 5.69 -27.17 -7.89
CA VAL A 453 6.50 -27.90 -6.91
C VAL A 453 7.92 -28.06 -7.45
N VAL A 454 8.89 -27.50 -6.73
CA VAL A 454 10.31 -27.52 -7.08
C VAL A 454 11.09 -28.11 -5.91
N ASN A 455 11.78 -29.23 -6.14
CA ASN A 455 12.46 -30.03 -5.12
C ASN A 455 11.57 -30.38 -3.90
N GLY A 456 10.30 -30.67 -4.15
CA GLY A 456 9.31 -31.02 -3.12
C GLY A 456 8.68 -29.83 -2.38
N VAL A 457 9.10 -28.59 -2.65
CA VAL A 457 8.56 -27.38 -2.04
C VAL A 457 7.59 -26.68 -3.00
N LYS A 458 6.45 -26.19 -2.49
CA LYS A 458 5.53 -25.31 -3.22
C LYS A 458 6.17 -23.93 -3.41
N ARG A 459 6.33 -23.48 -4.66
CA ARG A 459 7.03 -22.24 -5.02
C ARG A 459 6.25 -21.39 -6.04
N PRO A 460 6.41 -20.06 -6.03
CA PRO A 460 5.97 -19.19 -7.12
C PRO A 460 6.85 -19.42 -8.35
N LEU A 461 6.24 -19.48 -9.53
CA LEU A 461 6.92 -19.66 -10.80
C LEU A 461 6.66 -18.47 -11.73
N LEU A 462 7.70 -17.76 -12.15
CA LEU A 462 7.66 -16.76 -13.21
C LEU A 462 8.13 -17.42 -14.52
N ASN A 463 7.32 -17.34 -15.58
CA ASN A 463 7.60 -17.97 -16.88
C ASN A 463 7.85 -19.49 -16.82
N GLY A 464 7.44 -20.15 -15.73
CA GLY A 464 7.66 -21.57 -15.46
C GLY A 464 8.85 -21.88 -14.55
N GLU A 465 9.70 -20.91 -14.22
CA GLU A 465 10.89 -21.08 -13.36
C GLU A 465 10.66 -20.49 -11.96
N PHE A 466 11.30 -21.07 -10.93
CA PHE A 466 11.19 -20.56 -9.56
C PHE A 466 11.76 -19.14 -9.46
N ILE A 467 10.89 -18.19 -9.10
CA ILE A 467 11.26 -16.81 -8.80
C ILE A 467 11.37 -16.62 -7.29
N PHE A 468 12.59 -16.38 -6.80
CA PHE A 468 12.76 -15.85 -5.44
C PHE A 468 12.39 -14.36 -5.45
N MET A 469 11.52 -13.92 -4.55
CA MET A 469 11.03 -12.54 -4.52
C MET A 469 11.55 -11.82 -3.28
N PHE A 470 12.39 -10.81 -3.47
CA PHE A 470 12.94 -10.01 -2.38
C PHE A 470 12.89 -8.52 -2.72
N GLY A 471 12.40 -7.75 -1.75
CA GLY A 471 11.99 -6.36 -1.91
C GLY A 471 11.79 -5.68 -0.58
N ALA A 472 11.45 -4.40 -0.61
CA ALA A 472 11.08 -3.63 0.56
C ALA A 472 9.57 -3.37 0.63
N LEU A 473 9.09 -3.09 1.84
CA LEU A 473 7.76 -2.58 2.11
C LEU A 473 7.72 -1.10 1.72
N ASP A 474 6.68 -0.67 1.01
CA ASP A 474 6.57 0.70 0.51
C ASP A 474 5.22 1.32 0.92
N GLN A 475 5.28 2.15 1.97
CA GLN A 475 4.16 2.94 2.50
C GLN A 475 3.63 3.98 1.51
N GLY A 476 4.46 4.48 0.58
CA GLY A 476 4.07 5.52 -0.36
C GLY A 476 3.87 6.92 0.23
N TYR A 477 4.42 7.20 1.42
CA TYR A 477 4.28 8.49 2.10
C TYR A 477 5.43 9.46 1.80
N TRP A 478 5.10 10.75 1.79
CA TRP A 478 5.98 11.88 1.49
C TRP A 478 5.85 12.97 2.57
N PRO A 479 6.93 13.56 3.08
CA PRO A 479 6.85 14.50 4.20
C PRO A 479 6.20 15.84 3.80
N ASP A 480 6.31 16.21 2.53
CA ASP A 480 5.75 17.41 1.92
C ASP A 480 4.34 17.21 1.36
N GLY A 481 4.06 16.04 0.76
CA GLY A 481 2.82 15.72 0.02
C GLY A 481 1.93 14.61 0.59
N LEU A 482 2.31 13.95 1.69
CA LEU A 482 1.63 12.80 2.32
C LEU A 482 1.42 11.63 1.33
N HIS A 483 0.19 11.28 0.93
CA HIS A 483 -0.01 10.27 -0.12
C HIS A 483 0.48 10.72 -1.50
N THR A 484 0.59 12.04 -1.74
CA THR A 484 0.92 12.62 -3.05
C THR A 484 2.44 12.72 -3.21
N PRO A 485 3.10 11.98 -4.12
CA PRO A 485 4.51 12.23 -4.41
C PRO A 485 4.68 13.62 -5.09
N PRO A 486 5.78 14.35 -4.83
CA PRO A 486 6.03 15.65 -5.47
C PRO A 486 6.06 15.60 -7.00
N SER A 487 6.49 14.47 -7.59
CA SER A 487 6.54 14.25 -9.04
C SER A 487 6.69 12.78 -9.40
N VAL A 488 6.56 12.46 -10.70
CA VAL A 488 6.95 11.15 -11.26
C VAL A 488 8.42 10.84 -10.99
N GLU A 489 9.32 11.83 -10.99
CA GLU A 489 10.74 11.58 -10.68
C GLU A 489 10.94 11.17 -9.23
N ALA A 490 10.31 11.87 -8.28
CA ALA A 490 10.33 11.55 -6.86
C ALA A 490 9.75 10.14 -6.59
N MET A 491 8.55 9.86 -7.11
CA MET A 491 7.92 8.53 -7.05
C MET A 491 8.83 7.42 -7.62
N THR A 492 9.59 7.71 -8.68
CA THR A 492 10.51 6.75 -9.29
C THR A 492 11.86 6.67 -8.56
N TYR A 493 12.20 7.61 -7.68
CA TYR A 493 13.46 7.58 -6.90
C TYR A 493 13.50 6.36 -5.99
N ASP A 494 12.46 6.13 -5.18
CA ASP A 494 12.40 5.00 -4.25
C ASP A 494 12.54 3.66 -5.01
N LEU A 495 11.82 3.51 -6.12
CA LEU A 495 11.92 2.33 -7.01
C LEU A 495 13.35 2.13 -7.57
N LYS A 496 14.04 3.21 -7.94
CA LYS A 496 15.45 3.19 -8.36
C LYS A 496 16.38 2.82 -7.20
N VAL A 497 16.12 3.25 -5.96
CA VAL A 497 16.91 2.88 -4.77
C VAL A 497 16.80 1.37 -4.50
N LEU A 498 15.59 0.80 -4.52
CA LEU A 498 15.41 -0.64 -4.35
C LEU A 498 16.14 -1.44 -5.44
N LYS A 499 16.07 -0.99 -6.70
CA LYS A 499 16.88 -1.59 -7.78
C LYS A 499 18.38 -1.44 -7.58
N LYS A 500 18.85 -0.30 -7.11
CA LYS A 500 20.28 -0.03 -6.84
C LYS A 500 20.82 -0.95 -5.74
N LEU A 501 20.02 -1.28 -4.73
CA LEU A 501 20.34 -2.26 -3.68
C LEU A 501 20.34 -3.72 -4.17
N GLY A 502 19.80 -4.00 -5.37
CA GLY A 502 19.71 -5.34 -5.95
C GLY A 502 18.37 -6.06 -5.75
N MET A 503 17.35 -5.39 -5.22
CA MET A 503 16.03 -5.99 -5.00
C MET A 503 15.27 -6.23 -6.32
N ASN A 504 14.49 -7.31 -6.37
CA ASN A 504 13.69 -7.66 -7.55
C ASN A 504 12.19 -7.35 -7.40
N MET A 505 11.72 -7.04 -6.19
CA MET A 505 10.32 -6.83 -5.83
C MET A 505 10.12 -5.53 -5.01
N VAL A 506 8.89 -5.04 -4.96
CA VAL A 506 8.39 -4.05 -3.97
C VAL A 506 7.00 -4.50 -3.50
N ARG A 507 6.71 -4.40 -2.20
CA ARG A 507 5.37 -4.62 -1.64
C ARG A 507 4.75 -3.26 -1.37
N LYS A 508 3.79 -2.87 -2.20
CA LYS A 508 3.01 -1.63 -2.02
C LYS A 508 1.98 -1.90 -0.91
N HIS A 509 2.27 -1.35 0.27
CA HIS A 509 1.61 -1.73 1.52
C HIS A 509 0.38 -0.88 1.77
N ILE A 510 -0.78 -1.54 1.84
CA ILE A 510 -2.11 -1.02 2.24
C ILE A 510 -2.50 0.36 1.66
N LYS A 511 -2.00 0.67 0.47
CA LYS A 511 -2.19 1.88 -0.33
C LYS A 511 -2.20 1.47 -1.81
N ILE A 512 -2.85 2.24 -2.68
CA ILE A 512 -2.73 2.11 -4.14
C ILE A 512 -2.06 3.40 -4.64
N GLU A 513 -1.15 3.30 -5.60
CA GLU A 513 -0.44 4.47 -6.17
C GLU A 513 -1.08 4.94 -7.50
N PRO A 514 -0.72 6.13 -8.02
CA PRO A 514 -1.08 6.53 -9.38
C PRO A 514 -0.74 5.46 -10.43
N ASP A 515 -1.47 5.43 -11.55
CA ASP A 515 -1.30 4.46 -12.65
C ASP A 515 0.16 4.46 -13.20
N LEU A 516 0.88 5.57 -13.01
CA LEU A 516 2.29 5.77 -13.37
C LEU A 516 3.29 4.98 -12.51
N PHE A 517 2.97 4.64 -11.25
CA PHE A 517 3.83 3.82 -10.37
C PHE A 517 4.01 2.40 -10.92
N TYR A 518 2.90 1.76 -11.28
CA TYR A 518 2.92 0.41 -11.84
C TYR A 518 3.61 0.39 -13.21
N HIS A 519 3.48 1.45 -14.00
CA HIS A 519 4.22 1.63 -15.25
C HIS A 519 5.74 1.80 -15.01
N ALA A 520 6.15 2.52 -13.96
CA ALA A 520 7.57 2.58 -13.57
C ALA A 520 8.09 1.21 -13.10
N CYS A 521 7.31 0.44 -12.35
CA CYS A 521 7.65 -0.94 -11.96
C CYS A 521 7.76 -1.88 -13.18
N ASP A 522 6.83 -1.81 -14.13
CA ASP A 522 6.85 -2.56 -15.40
C ASP A 522 8.13 -2.24 -16.22
N GLN A 523 8.55 -0.97 -16.27
CA GLN A 523 9.76 -0.53 -16.97
C GLN A 523 11.07 -0.92 -16.25
N LEU A 524 11.11 -0.77 -14.92
CA LEU A 524 12.30 -1.06 -14.09
C LEU A 524 12.47 -2.56 -13.81
N GLY A 525 11.49 -3.40 -14.15
CA GLY A 525 11.51 -4.83 -13.82
C GLY A 525 11.31 -5.09 -12.33
N LEU A 526 10.50 -4.30 -11.63
CA LEU A 526 10.04 -4.65 -10.28
C LEU A 526 8.85 -5.59 -10.37
N LEU A 527 8.89 -6.68 -9.58
CA LEU A 527 7.68 -7.41 -9.20
C LEU A 527 6.92 -6.57 -8.17
N VAL A 528 5.60 -6.53 -8.27
CA VAL A 528 4.74 -5.85 -7.29
C VAL A 528 3.89 -6.89 -6.58
N ILE A 529 3.96 -6.87 -5.25
CA ILE A 529 2.91 -7.36 -4.36
C ILE A 529 2.03 -6.15 -4.06
N GLN A 530 0.76 -6.21 -4.47
CA GLN A 530 -0.18 -5.11 -4.25
C GLN A 530 -1.17 -5.50 -3.15
N ASP A 531 -1.13 -4.76 -2.05
CA ASP A 531 -2.05 -4.95 -0.94
C ASP A 531 -3.34 -4.14 -1.14
N MET A 532 -4.47 -4.70 -0.74
CA MET A 532 -5.70 -3.95 -0.54
C MET A 532 -5.50 -2.95 0.62
N PRO A 533 -5.92 -1.67 0.48
CA PRO A 533 -5.93 -0.75 1.61
C PRO A 533 -6.72 -1.30 2.81
N SER A 534 -6.07 -1.38 3.96
CA SER A 534 -6.65 -1.98 5.16
C SER A 534 -7.76 -1.11 5.75
N LEU A 535 -8.73 -1.78 6.35
CA LEU A 535 -9.62 -1.16 7.33
C LEU A 535 -8.86 -0.86 8.63
N THR A 536 -9.50 -0.23 9.61
CA THR A 536 -8.85 0.10 10.90
C THR A 536 -8.22 -1.11 11.61
N ALA A 537 -7.03 -0.89 12.17
CA ALA A 537 -6.35 -1.85 13.04
C ALA A 537 -7.05 -2.04 14.41
N ASN A 538 -7.96 -1.13 14.79
CA ASN A 538 -8.66 -1.18 16.06
C ASN A 538 -9.67 -2.35 16.11
N SER A 539 -9.32 -3.41 16.85
CA SER A 539 -10.13 -4.63 16.99
C SER A 539 -11.46 -4.45 17.74
N ALA A 540 -11.71 -3.29 18.38
CA ALA A 540 -13.03 -2.94 18.90
C ALA A 540 -13.96 -2.34 17.82
N ARG A 541 -13.42 -1.98 16.64
CA ARG A 541 -14.13 -1.35 15.51
C ARG A 541 -14.16 -2.26 14.28
N LEU A 542 -14.47 -3.54 14.48
CA LEU A 542 -14.66 -4.50 13.38
C LEU A 542 -15.80 -4.05 12.45
N PRO A 543 -15.65 -4.22 11.13
CA PRO A 543 -16.65 -3.77 10.15
C PRO A 543 -17.96 -4.56 10.25
N ASN A 544 -19.08 -3.85 10.19
CA ASN A 544 -20.40 -4.45 10.01
C ASN A 544 -20.61 -4.99 8.59
N ALA A 545 -21.73 -5.68 8.34
CA ALA A 545 -22.02 -6.32 7.05
C ALA A 545 -22.02 -5.36 5.84
N ALA A 546 -22.40 -4.09 6.02
CA ALA A 546 -22.35 -3.10 4.94
C ALA A 546 -20.92 -2.59 4.70
N GLN A 547 -20.13 -2.43 5.77
CA GLN A 547 -18.72 -2.06 5.68
C GLN A 547 -17.87 -3.18 5.06
N GLN A 548 -18.15 -4.46 5.36
CA GLN A 548 -17.54 -5.60 4.65
C GLN A 548 -17.96 -5.68 3.17
N ALA A 549 -19.23 -5.41 2.85
CA ALA A 549 -19.67 -5.36 1.45
C ALA A 549 -19.00 -4.23 0.65
N GLU A 550 -18.70 -3.11 1.31
CA GLU A 550 -17.96 -1.98 0.75
C GLU A 550 -16.45 -2.28 0.58
N PHE A 551 -15.82 -2.95 1.55
CA PHE A 551 -14.46 -3.48 1.42
C PHE A 551 -14.35 -4.47 0.25
N GLU A 552 -15.30 -5.42 0.13
CA GLU A 552 -15.39 -6.34 -1.01
C GLU A 552 -15.63 -5.61 -2.34
N ARG A 553 -16.39 -4.51 -2.35
CA ARG A 553 -16.58 -3.66 -3.55
C ARG A 553 -15.24 -3.04 -3.97
N GLN A 554 -14.50 -2.46 -3.04
CA GLN A 554 -13.24 -1.78 -3.34
C GLN A 554 -12.11 -2.76 -3.72
N LEU A 555 -12.05 -3.95 -3.09
CA LEU A 555 -11.16 -5.04 -3.49
C LEU A 555 -11.38 -5.46 -4.95
N LYS A 556 -12.64 -5.60 -5.38
CA LYS A 556 -12.98 -5.92 -6.77
C LYS A 556 -12.49 -4.84 -7.74
N ILE A 557 -12.62 -3.57 -7.37
CA ILE A 557 -12.15 -2.44 -8.18
C ILE A 557 -10.63 -2.48 -8.27
N MET A 558 -9.88 -2.62 -7.16
CA MET A 558 -8.42 -2.72 -7.18
C MET A 558 -7.91 -3.74 -8.21
N VAL A 559 -8.44 -4.97 -8.16
CA VAL A 559 -8.02 -6.05 -9.07
C VAL A 559 -8.45 -5.75 -10.51
N GLU A 560 -9.72 -5.38 -10.73
CA GLU A 560 -10.26 -5.09 -12.07
C GLU A 560 -9.49 -3.94 -12.77
N GLU A 561 -9.07 -2.95 -12.00
CA GLU A 561 -8.41 -1.74 -12.52
C GLU A 561 -6.92 -1.91 -12.84
N HIS A 562 -6.24 -2.82 -12.14
CA HIS A 562 -4.78 -2.95 -12.17
C HIS A 562 -4.28 -4.29 -12.74
N LYS A 563 -5.15 -5.27 -13.01
CA LYS A 563 -4.81 -6.57 -13.65
C LYS A 563 -4.16 -6.49 -15.04
N SER A 564 -4.04 -5.33 -15.67
CA SER A 564 -3.25 -5.15 -16.91
C SER A 564 -1.76 -4.88 -16.66
N TYR A 565 -1.34 -4.55 -15.42
CA TYR A 565 0.06 -4.27 -15.11
C TYR A 565 0.92 -5.54 -15.00
N THR A 566 2.07 -5.53 -15.67
CA THR A 566 2.94 -6.70 -15.83
C THR A 566 3.63 -7.07 -14.52
N SER A 567 4.09 -6.04 -13.80
CA SER A 567 4.79 -6.11 -12.52
C SER A 567 3.99 -6.77 -11.42
N ILE A 568 2.68 -6.51 -11.33
CA ILE A 568 1.81 -7.09 -10.31
C ILE A 568 1.74 -8.61 -10.51
N VAL A 569 2.23 -9.35 -9.52
CA VAL A 569 2.26 -10.83 -9.49
C VAL A 569 1.47 -11.42 -8.33
N THR A 570 1.18 -10.63 -7.30
CA THR A 570 0.41 -11.05 -6.12
C THR A 570 -0.56 -9.96 -5.68
N TRP A 571 -1.77 -10.36 -5.32
CA TRP A 571 -2.76 -9.55 -4.61
C TRP A 571 -2.80 -9.94 -3.14
N THR A 572 -2.66 -9.00 -2.20
CA THR A 572 -2.86 -9.25 -0.76
C THR A 572 -4.22 -8.72 -0.32
N ILE A 573 -4.99 -9.52 0.43
CA ILE A 573 -6.35 -9.14 0.86
C ILE A 573 -6.35 -8.47 2.25
N TYR A 574 -5.75 -9.11 3.25
CA TYR A 574 -5.60 -8.54 4.60
C TYR A 574 -4.13 -8.45 5.02
N ASN A 575 -3.77 -7.34 5.68
CA ASN A 575 -2.55 -7.23 6.47
C ASN A 575 -2.88 -7.45 7.94
N GLU A 576 -2.17 -8.36 8.63
CA GLU A 576 -2.18 -8.52 10.10
C GLU A 576 -3.57 -8.70 10.76
N GLY A 577 -4.57 -9.08 9.96
CA GLY A 577 -5.96 -9.17 10.37
C GLY A 577 -6.61 -7.83 10.74
N TRP A 578 -6.14 -6.70 10.18
CA TRP A 578 -6.76 -5.37 10.38
C TRP A 578 -8.14 -5.34 9.69
N GLY A 579 -9.20 -5.12 10.47
CA GLY A 579 -10.61 -5.25 10.05
C GLY A 579 -11.07 -6.62 9.57
N GLN A 580 -10.23 -7.66 9.64
CA GLN A 580 -10.62 -9.05 9.37
C GLN A 580 -11.58 -9.54 10.46
N LEU A 581 -12.68 -10.19 10.08
CA LEU A 581 -13.51 -10.93 11.02
C LEU A 581 -12.88 -12.31 11.26
N ARG A 582 -12.60 -12.63 12.52
CA ARG A 582 -11.77 -13.79 12.92
C ARG A 582 -12.57 -15.01 13.38
N ASP A 583 -13.88 -15.00 13.12
CA ASP A 583 -14.81 -16.09 13.40
C ASP A 583 -15.29 -16.73 12.08
N ALA A 584 -15.64 -18.01 12.13
CA ALA A 584 -16.16 -18.72 10.97
C ALA A 584 -17.61 -18.28 10.62
N PRO A 585 -17.97 -18.09 9.33
CA PRO A 585 -17.14 -18.31 8.15
C PRO A 585 -16.18 -17.13 7.86
N TYR A 586 -14.89 -17.46 7.76
CA TYR A 586 -13.80 -16.51 7.52
C TYR A 586 -13.98 -15.76 6.18
N PRO A 587 -14.03 -14.42 6.15
CA PRO A 587 -14.32 -13.65 4.93
C PRO A 587 -13.33 -13.92 3.79
N GLU A 588 -12.04 -14.06 4.11
CA GLU A 588 -10.96 -14.27 3.14
C GLU A 588 -11.17 -15.49 2.24
N ALA A 589 -11.88 -16.53 2.70
CA ALA A 589 -12.22 -17.68 1.87
C ALA A 589 -13.02 -17.26 0.62
N LYS A 590 -14.06 -16.45 0.82
CA LYS A 590 -14.89 -15.87 -0.24
C LYS A 590 -14.11 -14.82 -1.04
N LEU A 591 -13.30 -14.00 -0.38
CA LEU A 591 -12.56 -12.93 -1.05
C LEU A 591 -11.45 -13.47 -1.96
N VAL A 592 -10.81 -14.60 -1.63
CA VAL A 592 -9.89 -15.32 -2.53
C VAL A 592 -10.62 -15.79 -3.79
N ASP A 593 -11.82 -16.37 -3.66
CA ASP A 593 -12.63 -16.77 -4.83
C ASP A 593 -13.05 -15.57 -5.69
N VAL A 594 -13.38 -14.43 -5.06
CA VAL A 594 -13.67 -13.16 -5.75
C VAL A 594 -12.45 -12.66 -6.54
N VAL A 595 -11.26 -12.64 -5.94
CA VAL A 595 -10.02 -12.21 -6.60
C VAL A 595 -9.69 -13.15 -7.76
N ARG A 596 -9.69 -14.47 -7.54
CA ARG A 596 -9.44 -15.48 -8.60
C ARG A 596 -10.49 -15.44 -9.73
N GLY A 597 -11.72 -15.07 -9.43
CA GLY A 597 -12.80 -14.93 -10.41
C GLY A 597 -12.65 -13.70 -11.33
N ILE A 598 -11.98 -12.65 -10.86
CA ILE A 598 -11.66 -11.44 -11.63
C ILE A 598 -10.32 -11.59 -12.37
N ASP A 599 -9.30 -12.08 -11.66
CA ASP A 599 -7.95 -12.28 -12.18
C ASP A 599 -7.39 -13.66 -11.80
N PRO A 600 -7.61 -14.68 -12.64
CA PRO A 600 -7.04 -16.01 -12.45
C PRO A 600 -5.55 -16.09 -12.81
N THR A 601 -4.86 -14.96 -13.04
CA THR A 601 -3.50 -14.91 -13.59
C THR A 601 -2.44 -14.34 -12.64
N ARG A 602 -2.80 -13.97 -11.39
CA ARG A 602 -1.87 -13.70 -10.28
C ARG A 602 -2.07 -14.69 -9.13
N LEU A 603 -1.12 -14.68 -8.21
CA LEU A 603 -1.20 -15.34 -6.93
C LEU A 603 -2.01 -14.49 -5.93
N VAL A 604 -2.61 -15.12 -4.92
CA VAL A 604 -3.38 -14.41 -3.88
C VAL A 604 -2.80 -14.70 -2.51
N ASN A 605 -2.33 -13.67 -1.81
CA ASN A 605 -2.03 -13.74 -0.38
C ASN A 605 -3.30 -13.35 0.39
N ALA A 606 -3.93 -14.30 1.08
CA ALA A 606 -5.16 -14.01 1.82
C ALA A 606 -4.88 -13.09 3.03
N ASN A 607 -3.82 -13.41 3.77
CA ASN A 607 -3.47 -12.80 5.03
C ASN A 607 -1.95 -12.69 5.14
N SER A 608 -1.41 -11.48 5.04
CA SER A 608 -0.01 -11.21 5.36
C SER A 608 0.15 -11.20 6.89
N GLY A 609 1.16 -11.91 7.39
CA GLY A 609 1.52 -11.91 8.80
C GLY A 609 0.72 -12.83 9.71
N TRP A 610 -0.46 -12.40 10.13
CA TRP A 610 -1.19 -12.97 11.27
C TRP A 610 -2.63 -13.37 10.93
N PHE A 611 -3.21 -14.25 11.74
CA PHE A 611 -4.61 -14.71 11.63
C PHE A 611 -4.96 -15.32 10.25
N ASP A 612 -3.98 -16.00 9.64
CA ASP A 612 -4.16 -16.82 8.43
C ASP A 612 -4.90 -18.12 8.75
N HIS A 613 -6.07 -18.30 8.14
CA HIS A 613 -6.91 -19.49 8.30
C HIS A 613 -6.74 -20.55 7.18
N GLY A 614 -5.68 -20.46 6.36
CA GLY A 614 -5.33 -21.50 5.38
C GLY A 614 -5.71 -21.19 3.93
N PHE A 615 -6.01 -19.93 3.61
CA PHE A 615 -6.51 -19.53 2.29
C PHE A 615 -5.41 -18.91 1.39
N GLY A 616 -5.70 -18.74 0.10
CA GLY A 616 -4.76 -18.19 -0.88
C GLY A 616 -3.67 -19.17 -1.33
N ASP A 617 -2.60 -18.64 -1.91
CA ASP A 617 -1.43 -19.39 -2.43
C ASP A 617 -0.22 -19.36 -1.47
N TYR A 618 -0.27 -18.51 -0.43
CA TYR A 618 0.84 -18.20 0.50
C TYR A 618 0.57 -18.72 1.90
N SER A 619 1.64 -19.15 2.58
CA SER A 619 1.71 -19.30 4.03
C SER A 619 2.75 -18.28 4.49
N ASP A 620 2.23 -17.12 4.88
CA ASP A 620 2.98 -15.90 5.19
C ASP A 620 3.20 -15.76 6.71
N ASN A 621 4.20 -14.99 7.12
CA ASN A 621 4.50 -14.70 8.52
C ASN A 621 5.20 -13.35 8.67
N HIS A 622 4.85 -12.59 9.70
CA HIS A 622 5.50 -11.34 10.11
C HIS A 622 6.33 -11.60 11.37
N HIS A 623 7.62 -11.25 11.32
CA HIS A 623 8.51 -11.32 12.48
C HIS A 623 9.71 -10.37 12.30
N TYR A 624 9.65 -9.21 12.95
CA TYR A 624 10.56 -8.10 12.68
C TYR A 624 12.00 -8.33 13.15
N ALA A 625 12.20 -9.00 14.28
CA ALA A 625 13.51 -9.16 14.92
C ALA A 625 14.45 -10.20 14.24
N ASN A 626 13.88 -11.16 13.50
CA ASN A 626 14.59 -12.12 12.65
C ASN A 626 13.59 -12.80 11.68
N PRO A 627 13.98 -13.19 10.46
CA PRO A 627 13.09 -13.87 9.51
C PRO A 627 12.69 -15.27 9.97
N GLN A 628 11.50 -15.73 9.56
CA GLN A 628 10.84 -17.00 9.89
C GLN A 628 10.03 -17.51 8.67
N CYS A 629 10.73 -17.85 7.58
CA CYS A 629 10.15 -18.05 6.26
C CYS A 629 10.02 -19.54 5.87
N GLY A 630 8.79 -20.06 5.85
CA GLY A 630 8.54 -21.48 5.51
C GLY A 630 9.11 -22.47 6.54
N THR A 631 9.14 -22.07 7.81
CA THR A 631 9.86 -22.70 8.93
C THR A 631 8.96 -23.57 9.81
N PRO A 632 9.51 -24.57 10.54
CA PRO A 632 8.76 -25.37 11.52
C PRO A 632 8.48 -24.62 12.84
N PHE A 633 8.94 -23.37 12.97
CA PHE A 633 8.70 -22.43 14.06
C PHE A 633 8.09 -21.14 13.47
N TYR A 634 7.23 -20.49 14.25
CA TYR A 634 6.37 -19.39 13.80
C TYR A 634 5.97 -18.49 15.00
N SER A 635 5.52 -17.26 14.73
CA SER A 635 5.01 -16.31 15.74
C SER A 635 3.68 -16.77 16.34
N LEU A 636 3.39 -16.49 17.62
CA LEU A 636 2.15 -16.95 18.28
C LEU A 636 0.83 -16.42 17.67
N ALA A 637 0.87 -15.34 16.89
CA ALA A 637 -0.28 -14.79 16.15
C ALA A 637 -0.42 -15.37 14.73
N SER A 638 0.53 -16.20 14.29
CA SER A 638 0.60 -16.81 12.96
C SER A 638 0.19 -18.29 13.02
N SER A 639 -0.16 -18.85 11.86
CA SER A 639 -0.35 -20.30 11.70
C SER A 639 1.02 -21.02 11.58
N PRO A 640 1.10 -22.33 11.88
CA PRO A 640 2.24 -23.15 11.47
C PRO A 640 2.40 -23.14 9.94
N TYR A 641 3.64 -23.22 9.44
CA TYR A 641 3.89 -23.26 7.99
C TYR A 641 3.13 -24.40 7.30
N ASP A 642 2.32 -24.04 6.30
CA ASP A 642 1.60 -24.99 5.45
C ASP A 642 2.40 -25.36 4.20
N GLY A 643 2.87 -26.61 4.15
CA GLY A 643 3.60 -27.18 3.02
C GLY A 643 2.85 -27.24 1.69
N ALA A 644 1.52 -27.05 1.68
CA ALA A 644 0.73 -26.94 0.45
C ALA A 644 0.80 -25.53 -0.19
N ARG A 645 1.26 -24.52 0.55
CA ARG A 645 1.34 -23.10 0.16
C ARG A 645 2.79 -22.59 0.14
N ILE A 646 2.98 -21.41 -0.47
CA ILE A 646 4.29 -20.76 -0.62
C ILE A 646 4.75 -20.21 0.74
N GLY A 647 5.86 -20.73 1.28
CA GLY A 647 6.48 -20.17 2.48
C GLY A 647 7.13 -18.81 2.21
N PHE A 648 6.67 -17.76 2.91
CA PHE A 648 7.05 -16.38 2.66
C PHE A 648 7.22 -15.58 3.96
N GLN A 649 8.04 -14.53 3.92
CA GLN A 649 8.21 -13.59 5.03
C GLN A 649 7.54 -12.25 4.67
N GLY A 650 6.29 -12.04 5.07
CA GLY A 650 5.50 -10.87 4.68
C GLY A 650 6.12 -9.55 5.13
N GLU A 651 6.79 -9.54 6.29
CA GLU A 651 7.60 -8.44 6.84
C GLU A 651 8.70 -8.93 7.80
N PHE A 652 9.92 -8.41 7.66
CA PHE A 652 11.02 -8.53 8.64
C PHE A 652 11.99 -7.36 8.55
N GLY A 653 12.92 -7.25 9.51
CA GLY A 653 14.05 -6.32 9.41
C GLY A 653 13.74 -4.88 9.81
N GLY A 654 12.74 -4.67 10.67
CA GLY A 654 12.33 -3.35 11.19
C GLY A 654 13.33 -2.71 12.16
N ILE A 655 14.62 -2.75 11.83
CA ILE A 655 15.70 -2.05 12.51
C ILE A 655 15.79 -0.62 11.96
N GLY A 656 16.05 0.34 12.83
CA GLY A 656 16.22 1.75 12.50
C GLY A 656 17.58 2.29 12.86
N HIS A 657 17.81 3.56 12.55
CA HIS A 657 19.02 4.28 12.96
C HIS A 657 18.66 5.71 13.35
N ASN A 658 19.17 6.14 14.50
CA ASN A 658 18.95 7.48 15.04
C ASN A 658 19.67 8.54 14.18
N VAL A 659 18.94 9.17 13.26
CA VAL A 659 19.44 10.25 12.39
C VAL A 659 19.30 11.62 13.08
N SER A 660 19.97 12.64 12.55
CA SER A 660 19.84 14.00 13.06
C SER A 660 18.43 14.56 12.84
N ILE A 661 18.06 15.57 13.65
CA ILE A 661 16.76 16.25 13.58
C ILE A 661 16.47 16.89 12.22
N GLU A 662 17.51 17.11 11.39
CA GLU A 662 17.42 17.59 10.01
C GLU A 662 16.76 16.59 9.05
N HIS A 663 16.72 15.30 9.41
CA HIS A 663 16.16 14.21 8.60
C HIS A 663 14.99 13.49 9.27
N LEU A 664 14.58 13.94 10.47
CA LEU A 664 13.42 13.42 11.20
C LEU A 664 12.18 14.26 10.90
N TRP A 665 11.00 13.65 11.03
CA TRP A 665 9.74 14.38 11.10
C TRP A 665 9.71 15.18 12.40
N ASN A 666 9.95 16.50 12.31
CA ASN A 666 10.16 17.35 13.48
C ASN A 666 8.84 17.73 14.18
N VAL A 667 8.18 16.72 14.73
CA VAL A 667 6.92 16.77 15.48
C VAL A 667 7.15 15.97 16.77
N GLN A 668 6.99 16.60 17.94
CA GLN A 668 7.39 16.00 19.22
C GLN A 668 6.75 14.63 19.46
N GLN A 669 5.46 14.46 19.14
CA GLN A 669 4.73 13.20 19.27
C GLN A 669 5.33 12.06 18.42
N ALA A 670 5.87 12.38 17.24
CA ALA A 670 6.56 11.40 16.40
C ALA A 670 7.94 11.06 16.99
N ILE A 671 8.70 12.08 17.42
CA ILE A 671 10.02 11.92 18.06
C ILE A 671 9.94 11.06 19.33
N ASP A 672 8.95 11.33 20.19
CA ASP A 672 8.68 10.55 21.41
C ASP A 672 8.33 9.08 21.10
N SER A 673 7.85 8.79 19.89
CA SER A 673 7.46 7.45 19.43
C SER A 673 8.59 6.64 18.76
N ILE A 674 9.73 7.25 18.42
CA ILE A 674 10.81 6.57 17.66
C ILE A 674 11.28 5.28 18.36
N ASN A 675 11.36 5.28 19.69
CA ASN A 675 11.76 4.13 20.52
C ASN A 675 10.74 2.98 20.55
N GLN A 676 9.61 3.09 19.85
CA GLN A 676 8.68 1.98 19.59
C GLN A 676 9.09 1.15 18.36
N THR A 677 10.03 1.64 17.56
CA THR A 677 10.69 0.87 16.50
C THR A 677 11.50 -0.28 17.12
N TYR A 678 11.41 -1.48 16.54
CA TYR A 678 11.85 -2.73 17.18
C TYR A 678 13.30 -2.77 17.65
N GLU A 679 14.20 -2.08 16.93
CA GLU A 679 15.62 -1.96 17.24
C GLU A 679 16.11 -0.62 16.66
N ILE A 680 16.89 0.17 17.42
CA ILE A 680 17.45 1.45 16.94
C ILE A 680 18.97 1.43 17.13
N ASP A 681 19.69 1.47 16.02
CA ASP A 681 21.14 1.56 15.97
C ASP A 681 21.64 3.00 16.21
N GLN A 682 22.74 3.14 16.94
CA GLN A 682 23.38 4.42 17.25
C GLN A 682 24.29 4.95 16.14
N THR A 683 24.73 4.08 15.21
CA THR A 683 25.61 4.45 14.09
C THR A 683 25.25 3.64 12.85
N LEU A 684 25.54 4.19 11.66
CA LEU A 684 25.36 3.47 10.40
C LEU A 684 26.26 2.21 10.31
N GLU A 685 27.37 2.15 11.05
CA GLU A 685 28.19 0.95 11.17
C GLU A 685 27.42 -0.17 11.91
N ALA A 686 26.77 0.15 13.02
CA ALA A 686 25.95 -0.80 13.78
C ALA A 686 24.72 -1.27 12.96
N TYR A 687 24.00 -0.34 12.33
CA TYR A 687 22.89 -0.62 11.41
C TYR A 687 23.30 -1.57 10.28
N ASN A 688 24.46 -1.33 9.66
CA ASN A 688 24.94 -2.19 8.58
C ASN A 688 25.42 -3.55 9.11
N TYR A 689 26.07 -3.62 10.27
CA TYR A 689 26.37 -4.90 10.91
C TYR A 689 25.10 -5.71 11.19
N ARG A 690 24.06 -5.08 11.77
CA ARG A 690 22.79 -5.72 12.11
C ARG A 690 21.98 -6.13 10.88
N GLY A 691 21.96 -5.30 9.84
CA GLY A 691 21.39 -5.62 8.53
C GLY A 691 22.04 -6.86 7.90
N ARG A 692 23.39 -6.95 7.92
CA ARG A 692 24.11 -8.15 7.45
C ARG A 692 23.75 -9.40 8.27
N VAL A 693 23.58 -9.27 9.60
CA VAL A 693 23.14 -10.38 10.46
C VAL A 693 21.75 -10.89 10.02
N LEU A 694 20.79 -10.00 9.80
CA LEU A 694 19.43 -10.34 9.36
C LEU A 694 19.38 -10.95 7.96
N LEU A 695 20.15 -10.41 7.01
CA LEU A 695 20.25 -10.97 5.66
C LEU A 695 20.95 -12.33 5.65
N ARG A 696 21.95 -12.56 6.53
CA ARG A 696 22.58 -13.87 6.72
C ARG A 696 21.59 -14.89 7.31
N GLU A 697 20.82 -14.51 8.34
CA GLU A 697 19.75 -15.34 8.89
C GLU A 697 18.69 -15.67 7.84
N PHE A 698 18.33 -14.70 6.99
CA PHE A 698 17.38 -14.91 5.90
C PHE A 698 17.92 -15.90 4.85
N ARG A 699 19.20 -15.78 4.47
CA ARG A 699 19.89 -16.76 3.62
C ARG A 699 19.82 -18.17 4.21
N GLU A 700 20.04 -18.30 5.52
CA GLU A 700 19.94 -19.59 6.22
C GLU A 700 18.50 -20.15 6.19
N GLN A 701 17.46 -19.31 6.26
CA GLN A 701 16.07 -19.77 6.05
C GLN A 701 15.84 -20.32 4.62
N ILE A 702 16.44 -19.70 3.60
CA ILE A 702 16.35 -20.14 2.20
C ILE A 702 17.07 -21.48 1.98
N GLU A 703 18.29 -21.62 2.55
CA GLU A 703 19.13 -22.80 2.41
C GLU A 703 18.51 -24.04 3.09
N LEU A 704 17.90 -23.85 4.26
CA LEU A 704 17.39 -24.94 5.10
C LEU A 704 15.91 -25.27 4.82
N TYR A 705 15.03 -24.27 4.70
CA TYR A 705 13.56 -24.44 4.78
C TYR A 705 12.81 -24.07 3.49
N ALA A 706 11.48 -23.99 3.54
CA ALA A 706 10.62 -23.83 2.37
C ALA A 706 10.58 -22.39 1.78
N CYS A 707 11.37 -21.47 2.32
CA CYS A 707 11.32 -20.05 1.96
C CYS A 707 11.42 -19.78 0.45
N SER A 708 10.53 -18.93 -0.06
CA SER A 708 10.47 -18.52 -1.47
C SER A 708 10.54 -17.00 -1.68
N GLY A 709 10.61 -16.20 -0.62
CA GLY A 709 10.76 -14.75 -0.70
C GLY A 709 10.45 -14.04 0.61
N GLY A 710 10.60 -12.72 0.61
CA GLY A 710 10.29 -11.90 1.77
C GLY A 710 10.41 -10.41 1.54
N VAL A 711 9.94 -9.63 2.52
CA VAL A 711 9.86 -8.17 2.45
C VAL A 711 10.65 -7.54 3.60
N TRP A 712 11.56 -6.63 3.29
CA TRP A 712 12.25 -5.80 4.26
C TRP A 712 11.37 -4.59 4.65
N THR A 713 11.06 -4.42 5.94
CA THR A 713 10.37 -3.24 6.46
C THR A 713 11.41 -2.19 6.87
N GLN A 714 11.59 -1.06 6.15
CA GLN A 714 10.83 -0.61 4.96
C GLN A 714 11.64 0.32 4.03
N THR A 715 11.02 0.82 2.97
CA THR A 715 11.67 1.63 1.92
C THR A 715 12.17 2.97 2.46
N SER A 716 11.28 3.82 2.97
CA SER A 716 11.62 5.08 3.65
C SER A 716 11.12 5.04 5.10
N ASP A 717 11.68 5.90 5.95
CA ASP A 717 11.01 6.28 7.21
C ASP A 717 9.65 6.92 6.88
N VAL A 718 8.72 6.89 7.83
CA VAL A 718 7.48 7.68 7.79
C VAL A 718 7.12 8.18 9.19
N GLU A 719 7.05 9.50 9.36
CA GLU A 719 6.74 10.19 10.62
C GLU A 719 7.54 9.67 11.85
N GLY A 720 6.93 8.83 12.69
CA GLY A 720 7.55 8.25 13.89
C GLY A 720 8.21 6.89 13.68
N GLU A 721 8.03 6.26 12.52
CA GLU A 721 8.56 4.94 12.19
C GLU A 721 9.89 5.09 11.42
N VAL A 722 11.02 4.91 12.11
CA VAL A 722 12.37 5.31 11.64
C VAL A 722 13.24 4.10 11.26
N ASN A 723 12.63 3.17 10.52
CA ASN A 723 13.17 1.88 10.06
C ASN A 723 13.34 1.79 8.53
N GLY A 724 13.38 2.93 7.83
CA GLY A 724 13.56 3.01 6.39
C GLY A 724 14.99 2.70 5.92
N LEU A 725 15.12 2.15 4.72
CA LEU A 725 16.40 2.08 3.99
C LEU A 725 16.88 3.50 3.61
N VAL A 726 15.97 4.43 3.38
CA VAL A 726 16.23 5.88 3.29
C VAL A 726 15.48 6.67 4.37
N THR A 727 15.96 7.88 4.70
CA THR A 727 15.23 8.84 5.54
C THR A 727 13.96 9.34 4.87
N TYR A 728 13.03 9.92 5.65
CA TYR A 728 11.72 10.34 5.14
C TYR A 728 11.83 11.42 4.04
N ASP A 729 12.85 12.29 4.13
CA ASP A 729 13.23 13.28 3.11
C ASP A 729 14.01 12.72 1.91
N ARG A 730 14.27 11.41 1.89
CA ARG A 730 15.09 10.68 0.89
C ARG A 730 16.56 11.12 0.80
N ARG A 731 17.08 11.96 1.71
CA ARG A 731 18.45 12.49 1.64
C ARG A 731 19.54 11.54 2.12
N VAL A 732 19.26 10.67 3.10
CA VAL A 732 20.23 9.72 3.65
C VAL A 732 19.83 8.29 3.32
N LEU A 733 20.70 7.57 2.61
CA LEU A 733 20.63 6.12 2.42
C LEU A 733 21.39 5.43 3.56
N ARG A 734 20.73 4.63 4.39
CA ARG A 734 21.35 3.92 5.53
C ARG A 734 22.20 2.71 5.12
N PRO A 735 21.80 1.87 4.13
CA PRO A 735 22.63 0.78 3.62
C PRO A 735 24.00 1.21 3.07
N ASP A 736 25.07 0.55 3.51
CA ASP A 736 26.30 0.46 2.73
C ASP A 736 25.99 -0.32 1.46
N LEU A 737 26.03 0.38 0.33
CA LEU A 737 25.58 -0.15 -0.95
C LEU A 737 26.37 -1.39 -1.39
N ALA A 738 27.68 -1.42 -1.16
CA ALA A 738 28.55 -2.49 -1.63
C ALA A 738 28.37 -3.76 -0.79
N GLN A 739 28.23 -3.61 0.53
CA GLN A 739 27.83 -4.67 1.44
C GLN A 739 26.45 -5.22 1.04
N TRP A 740 25.43 -4.37 0.97
CA TRP A 740 24.05 -4.82 0.80
C TRP A 740 23.83 -5.50 -0.55
N GLN A 741 24.47 -5.03 -1.62
CA GLN A 741 24.46 -5.74 -2.90
C GLN A 741 25.03 -7.17 -2.79
N VAL A 742 26.10 -7.38 -2.02
CA VAL A 742 26.69 -8.71 -1.81
C VAL A 742 25.79 -9.59 -0.93
N ASP A 743 25.28 -9.04 0.19
CA ASP A 743 24.42 -9.79 1.11
C ASP A 743 23.08 -10.16 0.43
N ILE A 744 22.48 -9.25 -0.34
CA ILE A 744 21.25 -9.50 -1.13
C ILE A 744 21.52 -10.50 -2.26
N GLN A 745 22.62 -10.38 -2.99
CA GLN A 745 22.99 -11.35 -4.04
C GLN A 745 23.13 -12.77 -3.45
N SER A 746 23.63 -12.89 -2.21
CA SER A 746 23.73 -14.18 -1.52
C SER A 746 22.37 -14.85 -1.24
N LEU A 747 21.28 -14.07 -1.07
CA LEU A 747 19.92 -14.59 -0.98
C LEU A 747 19.49 -15.23 -2.30
N PHE A 748 19.72 -14.53 -3.41
CA PHE A 748 19.36 -14.99 -4.74
C PHE A 748 20.15 -16.24 -5.15
N ASP A 749 21.43 -16.34 -4.80
CA ASP A 749 22.25 -17.52 -5.10
C ASP A 749 21.94 -18.72 -4.20
N ALA A 750 21.60 -18.50 -2.93
CA ALA A 750 21.01 -19.53 -2.07
C ALA A 750 19.69 -20.06 -2.66
N ALA A 751 18.80 -19.17 -3.09
CA ALA A 751 17.53 -19.57 -3.72
C ALA A 751 17.75 -20.31 -5.04
N ARG A 752 18.71 -19.86 -5.87
CA ARG A 752 19.12 -20.52 -7.12
C ARG A 752 19.64 -21.94 -6.88
N ALA A 753 20.41 -22.16 -5.81
CA ALA A 753 20.83 -23.51 -5.40
C ALA A 753 19.66 -24.41 -4.98
N ARG A 754 18.56 -23.82 -4.48
CA ARG A 754 17.30 -24.52 -4.12
C ARG A 754 16.36 -24.74 -5.32
N SER A 755 16.65 -24.17 -6.50
CA SER A 755 15.87 -24.38 -7.74
C SER A 755 16.07 -25.75 -8.39
N GLY A 756 17.13 -26.48 -8.03
CA GLY A 756 17.50 -27.75 -8.67
C GLY A 756 18.37 -27.57 -9.93
N PRO A 757 18.74 -28.66 -10.62
CA PRO A 757 19.54 -28.56 -11.84
C PRO A 757 18.71 -27.90 -12.95
N VAL A 758 19.12 -26.69 -13.35
CA VAL A 758 18.60 -26.04 -14.55
C VAL A 758 18.91 -26.95 -15.75
N ASN A 759 17.87 -27.44 -16.43
CA ASN A 759 18.05 -28.15 -17.69
C ASN A 759 18.65 -27.18 -18.70
N ALA A 760 19.90 -27.41 -19.11
CA ALA A 760 20.68 -26.52 -19.96
C ALA A 760 20.25 -26.59 -21.44
N THR A 761 18.95 -26.38 -21.70
CA THR A 761 18.29 -26.42 -23.01
C THR A 761 17.08 -25.48 -23.06
N MET A 762 17.32 -24.18 -22.96
CA MET A 762 16.49 -23.11 -23.57
C MET A 762 17.42 -22.01 -24.10
#